data_AF-A0A346SGS1-F1
#
_entry.id   AF-A0A346SGS1-F1
#
_cell.length_a   1.000
_cell.length_b   1.000
_cell.length_c   1.000
_cell.angle_alpha   90.00
_cell.angle_beta   90.00
_cell.angle_gamma   90.00
#
_symmetry.space_group_name_H-M   'P 1'
#
loop_
_entity.id
_entity.type
_entity.pdbx_description
1 polymer ?
#
loop_
_entity_poly.entity_id
_entity_poly.type
_entity_poly.pdbx_seq_one_letter_code
_entity_poly.pdbx_strand_id
1 'polypeptide(L)'
;MRTFRVLSRSFAIRARSKLPKSWRGTNPRQPYRSSRGLKIMCCATRWQTSPGSLSKGGPDMDGHGPLADDLPLATPSEAAAETWDAIIVGAGPGGSAAAIELARRGRKVILIDREDFPRDKSCGDGITRSGISQLKRLGILSALTDQQEVEGVRVHMRNRGHRDFRYEGENDYGLVVPRLILDDCLLRQARAEGAAFMPKCRADDLVTDESGTVTGVSARMQDGTTVVLTGYMVIAADGAASRLAKAAGLRETPEQGYGTALRGYVDGCGDTPPLLEIMLPLTDVTDRYLLPSYGWAFPTGKGTANVGVGLFCRAFDTNVRTLFDQFLDVLRKDYPEYSGIQLSGTTLGAPLRFDFAPERAANSGLLLVGDAAGLISPFTGEGISFALESGALAAQTTDRCLRTGAGPWVAADDYALLLGDRFAGYFTLGNRASRRYEFIWRVLDDTFESEKPVHNMLRRAVLVPEGTGNDVESAMLDDVSPLVRVPEMPLGDDLRDVGARLNRIVRTDWPFLTRMSFAGKRADMVAFRPSLLLLLTSYLGDVEAKRRRAAATALELAYLGFLAQSGIRGIEVAAVTADATANWGDKLGILTGDYLLAKAHEVGARDCPDLVPEILSAMASACEGRVSELRTAWQPDLTVEMRIAQMRQCMAAFFRLPCELGAMLAEKNDLLNALCDYGENLGLAYLLTEDELALDRPSGSTPFASDLSSGLFSVPFLKAAQGQKGGAAARAFISHRDPARFLAEISQTTRHIKRQQLPEKYRDQAIEALSFLPQGGVAKSLSALAGYAVSRQVPKRRVL
;
A
#
# COMPACT_ATOMS: atom_id res chain seq x y z
N MET A 1 -10.59 15.48 -54.54
CA MET A 1 -11.65 16.40 -54.09
C MET A 1 -11.18 17.01 -52.78
N ARG A 2 -10.58 18.22 -52.76
CA ARG A 2 -11.22 19.53 -52.44
C ARG A 2 -12.11 19.39 -51.19
N THR A 3 -11.94 20.05 -50.04
CA THR A 3 -11.36 21.35 -49.59
C THR A 3 -11.65 21.37 -48.05
N PHE A 4 -10.93 21.94 -47.08
CA PHE A 4 -10.65 23.35 -46.80
C PHE A 4 -9.74 23.42 -45.52
N ARG A 5 -8.65 24.21 -45.57
CA ARG A 5 -8.02 24.88 -44.40
C ARG A 5 -8.99 25.95 -43.88
N VAL A 6 -8.97 26.31 -42.59
CA VAL A 6 -9.07 27.70 -42.06
C VAL A 6 -9.19 27.69 -40.52
N LEU A 7 -8.44 28.62 -39.89
CA LEU A 7 -8.45 29.09 -38.48
C LEU A 7 -7.51 28.45 -37.45
N SER A 8 -6.22 28.76 -37.62
CA SER A 8 -5.31 29.08 -36.52
C SER A 8 -5.31 30.61 -36.29
N ARG A 9 -5.63 31.09 -35.08
CA ARG A 9 -5.16 32.33 -34.43
C ARG A 9 -6.02 32.65 -33.21
N SER A 10 -5.42 32.64 -32.00
CA SER A 10 -5.38 33.79 -31.07
C SER A 10 -4.83 33.38 -29.70
N PHE A 11 -4.01 34.26 -29.13
CA PHE A 11 -3.40 34.27 -27.79
C PHE A 11 -2.01 33.63 -27.61
N ALA A 12 -1.00 34.33 -28.14
CA ALA A 12 0.35 34.36 -27.57
C ALA A 12 0.59 35.76 -26.98
N ILE A 13 0.62 35.88 -25.65
CA ILE A 13 1.10 37.08 -24.96
C ILE A 13 2.48 36.79 -24.35
N ARG A 14 3.40 37.69 -24.66
CA ARG A 14 4.82 37.75 -24.30
C ARG A 14 5.07 37.72 -22.78
N ALA A 15 6.12 37.01 -22.36
CA ALA A 15 6.97 37.45 -21.25
C ALA A 15 8.45 37.25 -21.63
N ARG A 16 9.22 38.33 -21.49
CA ARG A 16 10.58 38.52 -22.01
C ARG A 16 11.64 37.85 -21.15
N SER A 17 12.64 37.30 -21.84
CA SER A 17 13.94 36.91 -21.32
C SER A 17 14.78 38.12 -20.86
N LYS A 18 15.47 37.96 -19.74
CA LYS A 18 16.68 38.71 -19.38
C LYS A 18 17.70 37.76 -18.78
N LEU A 19 18.61 37.26 -19.62
CA LEU A 19 19.88 36.67 -19.20
C LEU A 19 20.99 37.63 -19.66
N PRO A 20 21.92 38.06 -18.78
CA PRO A 20 23.07 38.83 -19.21
C PRO A 20 24.08 37.93 -19.93
N LYS A 21 24.47 38.33 -21.15
CA LYS A 21 25.69 37.89 -21.81
C LYS A 21 26.84 38.81 -21.38
N SER A 22 27.87 38.27 -20.75
CA SER A 22 29.22 38.77 -20.95
C SER A 22 30.24 37.63 -20.75
N TRP A 23 31.30 37.69 -21.56
CA TRP A 23 32.50 36.84 -21.60
C TRP A 23 32.48 35.55 -22.45
N ARG A 24 32.77 35.77 -23.74
CA ARG A 24 33.53 34.83 -24.59
C ARG A 24 35.01 34.94 -24.23
N GLY A 25 35.74 33.83 -24.21
CA GLY A 25 37.21 33.86 -24.31
C GLY A 25 37.93 32.63 -23.77
N THR A 26 38.34 31.76 -24.71
CA THR A 26 39.59 30.97 -24.71
C THR A 26 39.81 29.87 -23.65
N ASN A 27 39.79 28.63 -24.13
CA ASN A 27 40.66 27.52 -23.67
C ASN A 27 42.00 27.66 -24.45
N PRO A 28 43.20 27.43 -23.87
CA PRO A 28 43.72 26.06 -23.78
C PRO A 28 44.68 25.75 -22.59
N ARG A 29 44.63 24.48 -22.14
CA ARG A 29 45.76 23.59 -21.74
C ARG A 29 46.74 23.97 -20.60
N GLN A 30 46.93 22.95 -19.73
CA GLN A 30 48.15 22.51 -19.01
C GLN A 30 48.34 22.85 -17.50
N PRO A 31 49.09 21.99 -16.76
CA PRO A 31 48.69 21.44 -15.46
C PRO A 31 49.47 22.05 -14.28
N TYR A 32 48.92 21.91 -13.06
CA TYR A 32 49.66 22.18 -11.84
C TYR A 32 49.90 20.88 -11.04
N ARG A 33 51.15 20.42 -11.07
CA ARG A 33 51.75 19.61 -9.99
C ARG A 33 52.18 20.57 -8.89
N SER A 34 51.80 20.32 -7.64
CA SER A 34 52.74 20.47 -6.53
C SER A 34 52.36 19.56 -5.36
N SER A 35 53.39 18.82 -4.98
CA SER A 35 53.55 17.92 -3.85
C SER A 35 53.64 18.66 -2.51
N ARG A 36 53.07 18.05 -1.46
CA ARG A 36 53.51 17.98 -0.04
C ARG A 36 52.36 17.25 0.67
N GLY A 37 52.45 16.01 1.15
CA GLY A 37 53.57 15.36 1.82
C GLY A 37 53.53 15.73 3.30
N LEU A 38 52.60 15.17 4.09
CA LEU A 38 52.79 15.03 5.54
C LEU A 38 52.04 13.80 6.08
N LYS A 39 52.78 13.03 6.88
CA LYS A 39 52.47 11.73 7.48
C LYS A 39 51.27 11.81 8.43
N ILE A 40 50.34 10.86 8.32
CA ILE A 40 49.36 10.58 9.38
C ILE A 40 49.92 9.46 10.25
N MET A 41 50.13 9.80 11.51
CA MET A 41 50.62 8.96 12.59
C MET A 41 49.50 8.00 13.00
N CYS A 42 49.78 6.70 12.91
CA CYS A 42 48.87 5.63 13.36
C CYS A 42 48.85 5.63 14.89
N CYS A 43 47.71 5.94 15.51
CA CYS A 43 47.50 5.76 16.94
C CYS A 43 46.46 4.64 17.11
N ALA A 44 46.94 3.46 17.50
CA ALA A 44 46.13 2.32 17.85
C ALA A 44 45.67 2.46 19.30
N THR A 45 44.38 2.66 19.52
CA THR A 45 43.78 2.55 20.86
C THR A 45 42.96 1.26 20.94
N ARG A 46 43.57 0.28 21.60
CA ARG A 46 42.99 -0.98 22.08
C ARG A 46 41.84 -0.66 23.04
N TRP A 47 40.62 -1.10 22.72
CA TRP A 47 39.56 -1.23 23.72
C TRP A 47 39.70 -2.60 24.40
N GLN A 48 40.12 -2.60 25.66
CA GLN A 48 40.07 -3.74 26.55
C GLN A 48 38.68 -3.80 27.21
N THR A 49 37.92 -4.86 26.98
CA THR A 49 36.74 -5.20 27.80
C THR A 49 37.16 -6.18 28.88
N SER A 50 36.88 -5.83 30.14
CA SER A 50 37.08 -6.71 31.30
C SER A 50 35.92 -7.69 31.45
N PRO A 51 36.14 -8.96 31.84
CA PRO A 51 35.10 -9.97 31.95
C PRO A 51 34.40 -9.90 33.31
N GLY A 52 33.08 -9.66 33.30
CA GLY A 52 32.18 -9.77 34.46
C GLY A 52 31.29 -11.01 34.33
N SER A 53 31.24 -11.80 35.40
CA SER A 53 30.69 -13.16 35.53
C SER A 53 29.23 -13.37 35.11
N LEU A 54 29.00 -14.34 34.21
CA LEU A 54 27.70 -14.97 33.96
C LEU A 54 27.43 -16.06 35.01
N SER A 55 26.30 -15.96 35.70
CA SER A 55 25.75 -17.05 36.52
C SER A 55 24.98 -18.02 35.61
N LYS A 56 25.25 -19.32 35.79
CA LYS A 56 24.65 -20.45 35.06
C LYS A 56 23.26 -20.77 35.62
N GLY A 57 22.28 -21.02 34.75
CA GLY A 57 21.05 -21.74 35.09
C GLY A 57 19.88 -21.48 34.13
N GLY A 58 19.70 -22.32 33.12
CA GLY A 58 18.52 -22.39 32.24
C GLY A 58 18.71 -23.48 31.16
N PRO A 59 17.66 -24.22 30.77
CA PRO A 59 17.71 -25.66 30.49
C PRO A 59 18.20 -26.04 29.08
N ASP A 60 18.80 -27.23 29.00
CA ASP A 60 19.25 -27.91 27.79
C ASP A 60 18.12 -28.08 26.76
N MET A 61 18.40 -27.64 25.53
CA MET A 61 17.62 -27.94 24.32
C MET A 61 18.59 -28.58 23.32
N ASP A 62 18.78 -29.89 23.46
CA ASP A 62 19.55 -30.71 22.52
C ASP A 62 18.82 -30.79 21.16
N GLY A 63 19.36 -30.13 20.14
CA GLY A 63 18.82 -30.22 18.78
C GLY A 63 19.30 -29.23 17.72
N HIS A 64 20.38 -28.47 17.93
CA HIS A 64 20.90 -27.55 16.91
C HIS A 64 22.18 -28.10 16.28
N GLY A 65 22.20 -28.18 14.94
CA GLY A 65 23.43 -28.30 14.16
C GLY A 65 24.39 -27.12 14.45
N PRO A 66 25.60 -27.11 13.86
CA PRO A 66 26.59 -26.06 14.13
C PRO A 66 25.97 -24.68 14.00
N LEU A 67 26.26 -23.79 14.96
CA LEU A 67 25.84 -22.40 14.91
C LEU A 67 26.36 -21.79 13.59
N ALA A 68 25.61 -20.87 12.98
CA ALA A 68 25.95 -20.31 11.65
C ALA A 68 27.37 -19.73 11.57
N ASP A 69 27.95 -19.31 12.70
CA ASP A 69 29.31 -18.77 12.80
C ASP A 69 30.40 -19.85 12.61
N ASP A 70 30.08 -21.13 12.85
CA ASP A 70 31.01 -22.27 12.74
C ASP A 70 31.05 -22.91 11.34
N LEU A 71 30.15 -22.51 10.43
CA LEU A 71 30.16 -23.01 9.05
C LEU A 71 31.34 -22.39 8.28
N PRO A 72 32.21 -23.17 7.62
CA PRO A 72 33.34 -22.61 6.90
C PRO A 72 32.88 -21.68 5.77
N LEU A 73 33.61 -20.59 5.56
CA LEU A 73 33.43 -19.73 4.39
C LEU A 73 33.87 -20.47 3.13
N ALA A 74 33.20 -20.22 2.00
CA ALA A 74 33.59 -20.81 0.73
C ALA A 74 34.90 -20.19 0.23
N THR A 75 35.88 -21.02 -0.12
CA THR A 75 37.12 -20.52 -0.72
C THR A 75 36.92 -20.28 -2.23
N PRO A 76 37.67 -19.35 -2.86
CA PRO A 76 37.56 -19.11 -4.30
C PRO A 76 37.80 -20.35 -5.16
N SER A 77 38.71 -21.23 -4.74
CA SER A 77 39.02 -22.46 -5.48
C SER A 77 37.89 -23.49 -5.42
N GLU A 78 37.28 -23.67 -4.25
CA GLU A 78 36.12 -24.57 -4.10
C GLU A 78 34.93 -24.00 -4.87
N ALA A 79 34.67 -22.70 -4.72
CA ALA A 79 33.54 -22.05 -5.35
C ALA A 79 33.59 -22.10 -6.90
N ALA A 80 34.79 -22.00 -7.49
CA ALA A 80 34.99 -22.08 -8.93
C ALA A 80 34.93 -23.52 -9.50
N ALA A 81 35.21 -24.53 -8.68
CA ALA A 81 35.18 -25.93 -9.10
C ALA A 81 33.76 -26.50 -9.17
N GLU A 82 32.79 -25.79 -8.61
CA GLU A 82 31.40 -26.23 -8.52
C GLU A 82 30.48 -25.51 -9.52
N THR A 83 29.42 -26.20 -9.95
CA THR A 83 28.29 -25.59 -10.64
C THR A 83 27.17 -25.35 -9.64
N TRP A 84 26.70 -24.11 -9.57
CA TRP A 84 25.70 -23.67 -8.60
C TRP A 84 24.29 -23.70 -9.20
N ASP A 85 23.28 -24.01 -8.40
CA ASP A 85 21.87 -23.82 -8.79
C ASP A 85 21.54 -22.33 -8.87
N ALA A 86 22.11 -21.54 -7.96
CA ALA A 86 22.01 -20.09 -7.98
C ALA A 86 23.26 -19.40 -7.42
N ILE A 87 23.69 -18.34 -8.12
CA ILE A 87 24.72 -17.40 -7.66
C ILE A 87 24.01 -16.10 -7.26
N ILE A 88 24.11 -15.73 -6.00
CA ILE A 88 23.46 -14.53 -5.46
C ILE A 88 24.52 -13.48 -5.19
N VAL A 89 24.37 -12.29 -5.78
CA VAL A 89 25.34 -11.20 -5.68
C VAL A 89 24.78 -10.10 -4.80
N GLY A 90 25.29 -9.99 -3.58
CA GLY A 90 24.91 -9.03 -2.54
C GLY A 90 24.14 -9.68 -1.40
N ALA A 91 24.71 -9.69 -0.20
CA ALA A 91 24.13 -10.25 1.03
C ALA A 91 23.31 -9.21 1.83
N GLY A 92 22.64 -8.29 1.14
CA GLY A 92 21.61 -7.43 1.75
C GLY A 92 20.26 -8.15 1.84
N PRO A 93 19.18 -7.44 2.27
CA PRO A 93 17.87 -8.04 2.49
C PRO A 93 17.35 -8.93 1.36
N GLY A 94 17.39 -8.45 0.11
CA GLY A 94 16.90 -9.24 -1.02
C GLY A 94 17.74 -10.46 -1.37
N GLY A 95 19.07 -10.35 -1.31
CA GLY A 95 19.95 -11.48 -1.61
C GLY A 95 19.92 -12.53 -0.51
N SER A 96 19.94 -12.12 0.76
CA SER A 96 19.82 -13.05 1.89
C SER A 96 18.45 -13.73 1.93
N ALA A 97 17.36 -13.02 1.61
CA ALA A 97 16.04 -13.64 1.48
C ALA A 97 16.00 -14.70 0.38
N ALA A 98 16.59 -14.41 -0.80
CA ALA A 98 16.71 -15.38 -1.88
C ALA A 98 17.55 -16.60 -1.46
N ALA A 99 18.66 -16.37 -0.76
CA ALA A 99 19.56 -17.42 -0.28
C ALA A 99 18.87 -18.36 0.72
N ILE A 100 18.19 -17.80 1.72
CA ILE A 100 17.41 -18.55 2.72
C ILE A 100 16.38 -19.44 2.03
N GLU A 101 15.58 -18.88 1.14
CA GLU A 101 14.49 -19.60 0.49
C GLU A 101 15.02 -20.72 -0.44
N LEU A 102 16.06 -20.46 -1.23
CA LEU A 102 16.64 -21.49 -2.10
C LEU A 102 17.34 -22.60 -1.30
N ALA A 103 18.12 -22.25 -0.28
CA ALA A 103 18.82 -23.22 0.56
C ALA A 103 17.84 -24.14 1.32
N ARG A 104 16.75 -23.57 1.86
CA ARG A 104 15.62 -24.33 2.46
C ARG A 104 15.00 -25.37 1.53
N ARG A 105 15.04 -25.12 0.22
CA ARG A 105 14.53 -26.03 -0.82
C ARG A 105 15.58 -27.04 -1.29
N GLY A 106 16.72 -27.11 -0.62
CA GLY A 106 17.82 -28.02 -0.92
C GLY A 106 18.62 -27.62 -2.16
N ARG A 107 18.57 -26.35 -2.58
CA ARG A 107 19.33 -25.85 -3.73
C ARG A 107 20.76 -25.49 -3.34
N LYS A 108 21.67 -25.73 -4.26
CA LYS A 108 23.08 -25.40 -4.11
C LYS A 108 23.30 -23.92 -4.41
N VAL A 109 23.45 -23.12 -3.37
CA VAL A 109 23.49 -21.65 -3.46
C VAL A 109 24.83 -21.11 -2.97
N ILE A 110 25.41 -20.20 -3.75
CA ILE A 110 26.51 -19.35 -3.29
C ILE A 110 26.05 -17.89 -3.20
N LEU A 111 26.29 -17.29 -2.05
CA LEU A 111 26.06 -15.88 -1.76
C LEU A 111 27.41 -15.16 -1.67
N ILE A 112 27.61 -14.13 -2.49
CA ILE A 112 28.82 -13.32 -2.49
C ILE A 112 28.51 -11.87 -2.14
N ASP A 113 29.37 -11.23 -1.36
CA ASP A 113 29.26 -9.80 -1.07
C ASP A 113 30.65 -9.16 -1.06
N ARG A 114 30.73 -7.89 -1.49
CA ARG A 114 31.97 -7.13 -1.54
C ARG A 114 32.47 -6.70 -0.15
N GLU A 115 31.57 -6.67 0.82
CA GLU A 115 31.85 -6.27 2.20
C GLU A 115 32.02 -7.53 3.09
N ASP A 116 32.49 -7.30 4.32
CA ASP A 116 32.42 -8.27 5.42
C ASP A 116 31.25 -7.93 6.34
N PHE A 117 30.80 -8.87 7.18
CA PHE A 117 29.66 -8.68 8.07
C PHE A 117 30.08 -8.80 9.54
N PRO A 118 29.46 -8.04 10.47
CA PRO A 118 28.35 -7.11 10.25
C PRO A 118 28.79 -5.81 9.53
N ARG A 119 27.91 -5.25 8.69
CA ARG A 119 28.17 -4.01 7.94
C ARG A 119 27.09 -2.97 8.09
N ASP A 120 27.48 -1.70 8.09
CA ASP A 120 26.53 -0.59 8.07
C ASP A 120 26.11 -0.20 6.64
N LYS A 121 24.93 0.38 6.48
CA LYS A 121 24.41 0.89 5.19
C LYS A 121 23.51 2.12 5.38
N SER A 122 23.47 3.01 4.40
CA SER A 122 22.54 4.15 4.37
C SER A 122 21.09 3.67 4.22
N CYS A 123 20.34 3.74 5.32
CA CYS A 123 18.93 3.38 5.44
C CYS A 123 18.32 4.13 6.65
N GLY A 124 17.01 4.31 6.67
CA GLY A 124 16.30 4.83 7.84
C GLY A 124 16.09 3.80 8.94
N ASP A 125 16.34 2.52 8.70
CA ASP A 125 16.17 1.38 9.64
C ASP A 125 14.72 1.02 9.99
N GLY A 126 13.73 1.81 9.55
CA GLY A 126 12.32 1.50 9.71
C GLY A 126 11.89 0.29 8.89
N ILE A 127 11.28 -0.69 9.57
CA ILE A 127 10.67 -1.90 9.02
C ILE A 127 9.17 -1.83 9.32
N THR A 128 8.38 -1.65 8.26
CA THR A 128 6.91 -1.60 8.39
C THR A 128 6.34 -3.00 8.62
N ARG A 129 5.04 -3.06 8.94
CA ARG A 129 4.24 -4.29 9.07
C ARG A 129 4.51 -5.34 7.96
N SER A 130 4.66 -4.89 6.72
CA SER A 130 4.93 -5.79 5.59
C SER A 130 6.33 -6.41 5.67
N GLY A 131 7.34 -5.61 6.02
CA GLY A 131 8.67 -6.11 6.34
C GLY A 131 8.65 -7.14 7.47
N ILE A 132 7.88 -6.89 8.54
CA ILE A 132 7.69 -7.86 9.65
C ILE A 132 7.07 -9.17 9.14
N SER A 133 6.06 -9.10 8.26
CA SER A 133 5.48 -10.30 7.65
C SER A 133 6.51 -11.10 6.84
N GLN A 134 7.42 -10.45 6.11
CA GLN A 134 8.49 -11.14 5.39
C GLN A 134 9.53 -11.74 6.34
N LEU A 135 9.97 -11.00 7.35
CA LEU A 135 10.93 -11.49 8.36
C LEU A 135 10.38 -12.69 9.15
N LYS A 136 9.06 -12.70 9.43
CA LYS A 136 8.38 -13.83 10.04
C LYS A 136 8.43 -15.07 9.15
N ARG A 137 8.20 -14.94 7.84
CA ARG A 137 8.32 -16.05 6.88
C ARG A 137 9.74 -16.58 6.77
N LEU A 138 10.71 -15.67 6.85
CA LEU A 138 12.14 -16.02 6.84
C LEU A 138 12.62 -16.61 8.17
N GLY A 139 11.80 -16.61 9.23
CA GLY A 139 12.16 -17.20 10.54
C GLY A 139 13.15 -16.36 11.35
N ILE A 140 13.29 -15.07 11.06
CA ILE A 140 14.33 -14.20 11.66
C ILE A 140 13.79 -13.38 12.83
N LEU A 141 12.47 -13.23 12.94
CA LEU A 141 11.85 -12.29 13.88
C LEU A 141 12.24 -12.57 15.35
N SER A 142 12.47 -13.83 15.73
CA SER A 142 12.93 -14.20 17.08
C SER A 142 14.34 -13.71 17.42
N ALA A 143 15.17 -13.41 16.41
CA ALA A 143 16.49 -12.83 16.62
C ALA A 143 16.47 -11.30 16.78
N LEU A 144 15.28 -10.67 16.65
CA LEU A 144 15.10 -9.22 16.64
C LEU A 144 14.24 -8.70 17.80
N THR A 145 14.07 -9.49 18.86
CA THR A 145 13.17 -9.18 20.00
C THR A 145 13.59 -7.96 20.81
N ASP A 146 14.88 -7.61 20.80
CA ASP A 146 15.42 -6.49 21.57
C ASP A 146 15.38 -5.15 20.82
N GLN A 147 14.82 -5.14 19.60
CA GLN A 147 14.78 -3.96 18.74
C GLN A 147 13.57 -3.08 19.06
N GLN A 148 13.67 -1.79 18.71
CA GLN A 148 12.60 -0.82 19.00
C GLN A 148 11.34 -1.15 18.20
N GLU A 149 10.27 -1.51 18.90
CA GLU A 149 8.94 -1.64 18.31
C GLU A 149 8.32 -0.27 18.03
N VAL A 150 7.61 -0.18 16.90
CA VAL A 150 6.84 0.99 16.52
C VAL A 150 5.41 0.59 16.17
N GLU A 151 4.47 1.41 16.58
CA GLU A 151 3.03 1.16 16.50
C GLU A 151 2.42 1.76 15.23
N GLY A 152 3.21 2.36 14.34
CA GLY A 152 2.72 3.01 13.13
C GLY A 152 3.62 4.14 12.65
N VAL A 153 3.01 5.09 11.94
CA VAL A 153 3.69 6.24 11.32
C VAL A 153 3.04 7.53 11.79
N ARG A 154 3.85 8.52 12.20
CA ARG A 154 3.39 9.89 12.45
C ARG A 154 3.81 10.77 11.28
N VAL A 155 2.86 11.54 10.76
CA VAL A 155 3.10 12.44 9.64
C VAL A 155 2.91 13.87 10.10
N HIS A 156 4.02 14.61 10.13
CA HIS A 156 4.04 16.04 10.39
C HIS A 156 3.91 16.79 9.08
N MET A 157 2.89 17.63 9.00
CA MET A 157 2.68 18.57 7.91
C MET A 157 3.17 19.96 8.32
N ARG A 158 4.10 20.49 7.51
CA ARG A 158 4.63 21.84 7.68
C ARG A 158 3.48 22.84 7.82
N ASN A 159 3.48 23.59 8.91
CA ASN A 159 2.48 24.60 9.27
C ASN A 159 1.04 24.10 9.54
N ARG A 160 0.82 22.78 9.69
CA ARG A 160 -0.51 22.19 9.93
C ARG A 160 -0.58 21.27 11.17
N GLY A 161 0.55 20.85 11.73
CA GLY A 161 0.61 19.91 12.86
C GLY A 161 0.90 18.47 12.41
N HIS A 162 0.40 17.46 13.14
CA HIS A 162 0.68 16.05 12.83
C HIS A 162 -0.56 15.16 12.89
N ARG A 163 -0.47 14.00 12.22
CA ARG A 163 -1.44 12.90 12.31
C ARG A 163 -0.75 11.56 12.51
N ASP A 164 -1.39 10.71 13.30
CA ASP A 164 -0.92 9.36 13.59
C ASP A 164 -1.68 8.33 12.74
N PHE A 165 -0.93 7.47 12.07
CA PHE A 165 -1.41 6.33 11.31
C PHE A 165 -0.91 5.07 12.01
N ARG A 166 -1.66 4.65 13.03
CA ARG A 166 -1.33 3.47 13.84
C ARG A 166 -1.67 2.18 13.10
N TYR A 167 -0.88 1.15 13.34
CA TYR A 167 -1.21 -0.21 12.96
C TYR A 167 -2.39 -0.68 13.82
N GLU A 168 -3.27 -1.42 13.18
CA GLU A 168 -4.51 -1.89 13.76
C GLU A 168 -4.48 -3.44 13.70
N GLY A 169 -4.90 -4.08 14.80
CA GLY A 169 -4.82 -5.54 15.01
C GLY A 169 -3.96 -5.94 16.22
N GLU A 170 -4.37 -7.01 16.92
CA GLU A 170 -3.58 -7.58 18.02
C GLU A 170 -2.24 -8.13 17.49
N ASN A 171 -1.12 -7.62 18.03
CA ASN A 171 0.26 -7.93 17.63
C ASN A 171 0.68 -7.40 16.24
N ASP A 172 0.06 -6.33 15.74
CA ASP A 172 0.56 -5.63 14.55
C ASP A 172 1.48 -4.48 14.95
N TYR A 173 2.75 -4.59 14.56
CA TYR A 173 3.81 -3.63 14.86
C TYR A 173 4.79 -3.53 13.68
N GLY A 174 5.64 -2.51 13.73
CA GLY A 174 6.86 -2.39 12.96
C GLY A 174 8.08 -2.42 13.87
N LEU A 175 9.27 -2.45 13.29
CA LEU A 175 10.53 -2.38 14.04
C LEU A 175 11.41 -1.28 13.48
N VAL A 176 12.28 -0.71 14.31
CA VAL A 176 13.45 0.05 13.85
C VAL A 176 14.68 -0.79 14.16
N VAL A 177 15.33 -1.31 13.12
CA VAL A 177 16.46 -2.23 13.24
C VAL A 177 17.64 -1.68 12.45
N PRO A 178 18.71 -1.22 13.13
CA PRO A 178 19.94 -0.81 12.47
C PRO A 178 20.40 -1.83 11.43
N ARG A 179 20.76 -1.36 10.23
CA ARG A 179 21.23 -2.26 9.15
C ARG A 179 22.40 -3.14 9.53
N LEU A 180 23.25 -2.68 10.45
CA LEU A 180 24.31 -3.48 11.06
C LEU A 180 23.81 -4.80 11.66
N ILE A 181 22.64 -4.77 12.30
CA ILE A 181 22.01 -5.91 12.97
C ILE A 181 21.18 -6.71 11.95
N LEU A 182 20.29 -6.02 11.22
CA LEU A 182 19.36 -6.67 10.29
C LEU A 182 20.09 -7.51 9.23
N ASP A 183 21.08 -6.91 8.55
CA ASP A 183 21.82 -7.57 7.48
C ASP A 183 22.61 -8.78 7.99
N ASP A 184 23.17 -8.69 9.20
CA ASP A 184 23.91 -9.79 9.84
C ASP A 184 22.99 -10.95 10.23
N CYS A 185 21.84 -10.67 10.87
CA CYS A 185 20.85 -11.70 11.21
C CYS A 185 20.35 -12.44 9.96
N LEU A 186 20.08 -11.73 8.87
CA LEU A 186 19.68 -12.30 7.59
C LEU A 186 20.76 -13.20 6.99
N LEU A 187 22.02 -12.76 7.00
CA LEU A 187 23.14 -13.54 6.49
C LEU A 187 23.37 -14.81 7.33
N ARG A 188 23.34 -14.71 8.66
CA ARG A 188 23.46 -15.87 9.55
C ARG A 188 22.36 -16.88 9.29
N GLN A 189 21.12 -16.42 9.11
CA GLN A 189 20.02 -17.30 8.74
C GLN A 189 20.29 -17.99 7.38
N ALA A 190 20.74 -17.26 6.36
CA ALA A 190 21.06 -17.86 5.06
C ALA A 190 22.11 -18.97 5.18
N ARG A 191 23.15 -18.75 5.98
CA ARG A 191 24.21 -19.74 6.24
C ARG A 191 23.68 -20.95 7.02
N ALA A 192 22.87 -20.72 8.05
CA ALA A 192 22.25 -21.80 8.83
C ALA A 192 21.36 -22.73 7.98
N GLU A 193 20.73 -22.19 6.94
CA GLU A 193 19.93 -22.97 5.97
C GLU A 193 20.79 -23.73 4.93
N GLY A 194 22.12 -23.50 4.91
CA GLY A 194 23.07 -24.20 4.06
C GLY A 194 23.59 -23.40 2.85
N ALA A 195 23.32 -22.09 2.76
CA ALA A 195 23.91 -21.27 1.72
C ALA A 195 25.42 -21.07 1.95
N ALA A 196 26.24 -21.33 0.92
CA ALA A 196 27.66 -21.02 0.95
C ALA A 196 27.85 -19.49 0.90
N PHE A 197 28.78 -18.95 1.69
CA PHE A 197 29.05 -17.52 1.74
C PHE A 197 30.51 -17.20 1.46
N MET A 198 30.75 -16.22 0.58
CA MET A 198 32.07 -15.70 0.23
C MET A 198 32.09 -14.16 0.39
N PRO A 199 32.58 -13.63 1.54
CA PRO A 199 32.69 -12.20 1.77
C PRO A 199 33.85 -11.59 0.99
N LYS A 200 33.93 -10.25 0.97
CA LYS A 200 35.03 -9.50 0.31
C LYS A 200 35.21 -9.86 -1.17
N CYS A 201 34.14 -10.31 -1.83
CA CYS A 201 34.09 -10.74 -3.20
C CYS A 201 33.12 -9.87 -4.00
N ARG A 202 33.66 -9.04 -4.90
CA ARG A 202 32.87 -8.14 -5.73
C ARG A 202 32.68 -8.74 -7.13
N ALA A 203 31.44 -8.96 -7.55
CA ALA A 203 31.14 -9.26 -8.95
C ALA A 203 31.49 -8.05 -9.83
N ASP A 204 32.37 -8.25 -10.81
CA ASP A 204 32.82 -7.21 -11.72
C ASP A 204 32.02 -7.23 -13.04
N ASP A 205 31.69 -8.43 -13.57
CA ASP A 205 30.98 -8.63 -14.84
C ASP A 205 30.17 -9.95 -14.89
N LEU A 206 29.29 -10.07 -15.89
CA LEU A 206 28.52 -11.29 -16.20
C LEU A 206 29.33 -12.24 -17.08
N VAL A 207 29.11 -13.54 -16.91
CA VAL A 207 29.59 -14.57 -17.84
C VAL A 207 28.37 -15.04 -18.65
N THR A 208 28.51 -15.04 -19.97
CA THR A 208 27.44 -15.43 -20.90
C THR A 208 27.92 -16.54 -21.82
N ASP A 209 26.99 -17.38 -22.27
CA ASP A 209 27.23 -18.32 -23.37
C ASP A 209 27.12 -17.63 -24.75
N GLU A 210 27.29 -18.41 -25.84
CA GLU A 210 27.21 -17.94 -27.21
C GLU A 210 25.81 -17.41 -27.60
N SER A 211 24.76 -17.83 -26.90
CA SER A 211 23.38 -17.35 -27.10
C SER A 211 23.09 -16.03 -26.38
N GLY A 212 24.02 -15.56 -25.54
CA GLY A 212 23.85 -14.41 -24.67
C GLY A 212 23.11 -14.71 -23.36
N THR A 213 22.88 -15.99 -23.03
CA THR A 213 22.32 -16.39 -21.74
C THR A 213 23.39 -16.24 -20.66
N VAL A 214 23.02 -15.63 -19.53
CA VAL A 214 23.90 -15.50 -18.38
C VAL A 214 24.08 -16.87 -17.72
N THR A 215 25.33 -17.31 -17.60
CA THR A 215 25.71 -18.61 -17.04
C THR A 215 26.58 -18.46 -15.79
N GLY A 216 26.85 -17.22 -15.36
CA GLY A 216 27.68 -16.97 -14.19
C GLY A 216 28.11 -15.52 -14.01
N VAL A 217 29.10 -15.31 -13.13
CA VAL A 217 29.73 -14.01 -12.87
C VAL A 217 31.24 -14.13 -12.77
N SER A 218 31.95 -13.12 -13.26
CA SER A 218 33.35 -12.89 -12.95
C SER A 218 33.42 -11.98 -11.72
N ALA A 219 34.10 -12.43 -10.68
CA ALA A 219 34.20 -11.73 -9.42
C ALA A 219 35.66 -11.56 -8.99
N ARG A 220 35.91 -10.56 -8.15
CA ARG A 220 37.23 -10.20 -7.65
C ARG A 220 37.20 -10.13 -6.13
N MET A 221 38.09 -10.89 -5.52
CA MET A 221 38.37 -10.84 -4.08
C MET A 221 39.13 -9.54 -3.74
N GLN A 222 39.04 -9.10 -2.48
CA GLN A 222 39.73 -7.90 -2.00
C GLN A 222 41.27 -7.99 -2.12
N ASP A 223 41.84 -9.20 -2.10
CA ASP A 223 43.28 -9.45 -2.31
C ASP A 223 43.71 -9.37 -3.80
N GLY A 224 42.76 -9.16 -4.71
CA GLY A 224 42.98 -9.07 -6.15
C GLY A 224 42.76 -10.38 -6.91
N THR A 225 42.55 -11.50 -6.22
CA THR A 225 42.25 -12.80 -6.84
C THR A 225 40.96 -12.71 -7.66
N THR A 226 41.00 -13.14 -8.92
CA THR A 226 39.82 -13.21 -9.78
C THR A 226 39.27 -14.63 -9.77
N VAL A 227 37.95 -14.76 -9.67
CA VAL A 227 37.23 -16.02 -9.63
C VAL A 227 36.05 -15.96 -10.60
N VAL A 228 35.81 -17.05 -11.32
CA VAL A 228 34.64 -17.19 -12.18
C VAL A 228 33.71 -18.21 -11.53
N LEU A 229 32.48 -17.80 -11.27
CA LEU A 229 31.44 -18.66 -10.71
C LEU A 229 30.45 -18.97 -11.81
N THR A 230 30.09 -20.25 -11.95
CA THR A 230 29.10 -20.72 -12.95
C THR A 230 27.89 -21.32 -12.28
N GLY A 231 26.70 -21.09 -12.85
CA GLY A 231 25.47 -21.61 -12.29
C GLY A 231 24.25 -21.40 -13.18
N TYR A 232 23.15 -22.05 -12.80
CA TYR A 232 21.91 -22.02 -13.57
C TYR A 232 21.24 -20.64 -13.56
N MET A 233 21.31 -19.91 -12.44
CA MET A 233 20.71 -18.57 -12.31
C MET A 233 21.62 -17.63 -11.54
N VAL A 234 21.76 -16.39 -12.02
CA VAL A 234 22.35 -15.28 -11.26
C VAL A 234 21.24 -14.41 -10.68
N ILE A 235 21.23 -14.17 -9.37
CA ILE A 235 20.32 -13.24 -8.70
C ILE A 235 21.13 -12.01 -8.27
N ALA A 236 20.91 -10.88 -8.94
CA ALA A 236 21.60 -9.64 -8.65
C ALA A 236 20.85 -8.81 -7.59
N ALA A 237 21.45 -8.75 -6.41
CA ALA A 237 21.04 -7.94 -5.26
C ALA A 237 22.11 -6.87 -4.90
N ASP A 238 22.89 -6.43 -5.89
CA ASP A 238 24.08 -5.59 -5.75
C ASP A 238 23.79 -4.09 -5.57
N GLY A 239 22.54 -3.75 -5.28
CA GLY A 239 22.08 -2.44 -4.83
C GLY A 239 21.82 -1.42 -5.94
N ALA A 240 21.54 -0.17 -5.56
CA ALA A 240 21.16 0.90 -6.49
C ALA A 240 22.22 1.21 -7.58
N ALA A 241 23.49 0.93 -7.34
CA ALA A 241 24.55 1.12 -8.34
C ALA A 241 24.62 -0.02 -9.37
N SER A 242 23.80 -1.08 -9.20
CA SER A 242 23.90 -2.40 -9.84
C SER A 242 24.74 -2.43 -11.11
N ARG A 243 25.91 -3.07 -11.01
CA ARG A 243 26.84 -3.23 -12.12
C ARG A 243 26.35 -4.32 -13.06
N LEU A 244 25.77 -5.39 -12.51
CA LEU A 244 25.27 -6.51 -13.29
C LEU A 244 24.06 -6.09 -14.15
N ALA A 245 23.15 -5.27 -13.63
CA ALA A 245 22.05 -4.73 -14.43
C ALA A 245 22.55 -3.86 -15.61
N LYS A 246 23.66 -3.12 -15.44
CA LYS A 246 24.27 -2.35 -16.52
C LYS A 246 24.96 -3.25 -17.54
N ALA A 247 25.71 -4.25 -17.08
CA ALA A 247 26.39 -5.22 -17.95
C ALA A 247 25.40 -5.99 -18.83
N ALA A 248 24.23 -6.34 -18.28
CA ALA A 248 23.14 -6.99 -19.02
C ALA A 248 22.35 -6.07 -19.96
N GLY A 249 22.66 -4.75 -20.02
CA GLY A 249 21.88 -3.79 -20.80
C GLY A 249 20.46 -3.52 -20.27
N LEU A 250 20.10 -4.08 -19.11
CA LEU A 250 18.80 -3.87 -18.45
C LEU A 250 18.68 -2.48 -17.82
N ARG A 251 19.80 -1.77 -17.70
CA ARG A 251 19.88 -0.45 -17.10
C ARG A 251 20.64 0.53 -18.00
N GLU A 252 19.95 1.60 -18.38
CA GLU A 252 20.56 2.82 -18.88
C GLU A 252 20.85 3.81 -17.74
N THR A 253 21.62 4.87 -17.99
CA THR A 253 21.81 5.96 -17.01
C THR A 253 20.66 6.95 -17.18
N PRO A 254 19.63 6.98 -16.31
CA PRO A 254 18.41 7.72 -16.61
C PRO A 254 18.53 9.19 -16.18
N GLU A 255 17.93 10.10 -16.96
CA GLU A 255 17.80 11.51 -16.59
C GLU A 255 16.79 11.74 -15.44
N GLN A 256 15.90 10.77 -15.16
CA GLN A 256 14.78 10.85 -14.21
C GLN A 256 14.62 9.53 -13.41
N GLY A 257 13.82 9.53 -12.33
CA GLY A 257 13.57 8.32 -11.52
C GLY A 257 14.64 8.01 -10.47
N TYR A 258 15.43 9.01 -10.07
CA TYR A 258 16.47 8.90 -9.04
C TYR A 258 16.30 9.97 -7.97
N GLY A 259 16.50 9.55 -6.73
CA GLY A 259 16.64 10.42 -5.57
C GLY A 259 17.98 10.25 -4.88
N THR A 260 18.19 11.01 -3.82
CA THR A 260 19.31 10.84 -2.89
C THR A 260 18.79 10.94 -1.48
N ALA A 261 19.21 10.01 -0.62
CA ALA A 261 18.98 10.09 0.81
C ALA A 261 20.30 10.34 1.54
N LEU A 262 20.22 11.06 2.65
CA LEU A 262 21.30 11.19 3.62
C LEU A 262 20.74 10.90 5.01
N ARG A 263 21.45 10.06 5.77
CA ARG A 263 21.03 9.63 7.11
C ARG A 263 22.16 9.74 8.12
N GLY A 264 21.81 9.91 9.39
CA GLY A 264 22.71 9.88 10.54
C GLY A 264 21.98 9.38 11.78
N TYR A 265 22.73 8.98 12.80
CA TYR A 265 22.15 8.70 14.11
C TYR A 265 22.28 9.92 15.00
N VAL A 266 21.35 10.11 15.92
CA VAL A 266 21.40 11.15 16.95
C VAL A 266 21.20 10.56 18.33
N ASP A 267 21.93 11.13 19.28
CA ASP A 267 21.75 10.93 20.71
C ASP A 267 21.06 12.16 21.32
N GLY A 268 20.57 12.05 22.56
CA GLY A 268 19.97 13.17 23.29
C GLY A 268 18.53 13.47 22.90
N CYS A 269 17.82 12.50 22.31
CA CYS A 269 16.38 12.57 22.17
C CYS A 269 15.70 12.52 23.55
N GLY A 270 14.61 13.26 23.69
CA GLY A 270 13.71 13.19 24.85
C GLY A 270 12.79 11.98 24.77
N ASP A 271 11.55 12.14 25.23
CA ASP A 271 10.52 11.11 25.13
C ASP A 271 9.91 11.12 23.71
N THR A 272 10.39 10.23 22.85
CA THR A 272 9.91 10.11 21.46
C THR A 272 8.74 9.11 21.39
N PRO A 273 7.72 9.38 20.56
CA PRO A 273 6.63 8.43 20.38
C PRO A 273 7.14 7.13 19.74
N PRO A 274 6.52 5.97 20.01
CA PRO A 274 6.85 4.70 19.35
C PRO A 274 6.28 4.67 17.92
N LEU A 275 6.60 5.67 17.10
CA LEU A 275 6.09 5.84 15.73
C LEU A 275 7.25 6.20 14.80
N LEU A 276 7.15 5.79 13.54
CA LEU A 276 8.04 6.26 12.48
C LEU A 276 7.61 7.70 12.12
N GLU A 277 8.41 8.70 12.48
CA GLU A 277 8.05 10.10 12.22
C GLU A 277 8.56 10.56 10.85
N ILE A 278 7.65 11.10 10.04
CA ILE A 278 7.90 11.66 8.72
C ILE A 278 7.47 13.13 8.73
N MET A 279 8.35 14.02 8.30
CA MET A 279 8.13 15.46 8.23
C MET A 279 8.17 15.93 6.78
N LEU A 280 7.06 16.49 6.30
CA LEU A 280 6.95 16.97 4.93
C LEU A 280 6.08 18.24 4.79
N PRO A 281 6.20 18.95 3.66
CA PRO A 281 7.34 18.93 2.75
C PRO A 281 8.53 19.66 3.39
N LEU A 282 9.76 19.28 3.01
CA LEU A 282 10.91 20.13 3.27
C LEU A 282 11.02 21.23 2.22
N THR A 283 11.69 22.32 2.57
CA THR A 283 11.95 23.45 1.71
C THR A 283 13.40 23.51 1.28
N ASP A 284 13.67 24.28 0.24
CA ASP A 284 15.03 24.64 -0.13
C ASP A 284 15.68 25.53 0.94
N VAL A 285 16.97 25.79 0.74
CA VAL A 285 17.78 26.54 1.71
C VAL A 285 17.32 27.98 1.93
N THR A 286 16.53 28.52 1.01
CA THR A 286 15.96 29.88 1.11
C THR A 286 14.60 29.91 1.78
N ASP A 287 14.02 28.75 2.11
CA ASP A 287 12.65 28.57 2.59
C ASP A 287 11.60 29.16 1.63
N ARG A 288 11.90 29.18 0.32
CA ARG A 288 11.01 29.76 -0.72
C ARG A 288 10.38 28.70 -1.61
N TYR A 289 11.04 27.56 -1.79
CA TYR A 289 10.58 26.53 -2.70
C TYR A 289 10.36 25.22 -1.96
N LEU A 290 9.19 24.63 -2.14
CA LEU A 290 8.92 23.26 -1.71
C LEU A 290 9.77 22.30 -2.54
N LEU A 291 10.43 21.38 -1.85
CA LEU A 291 11.23 20.34 -2.48
C LEU A 291 10.43 19.03 -2.51
N PRO A 292 10.67 18.16 -3.50
CA PRO A 292 10.16 16.80 -3.49
C PRO A 292 10.95 15.94 -2.49
N SER A 293 10.84 16.27 -1.21
CA SER A 293 11.61 15.69 -0.12
C SER A 293 10.87 15.69 1.20
N TYR A 294 11.15 14.68 2.02
CA TYR A 294 10.75 14.61 3.42
C TYR A 294 11.98 14.39 4.32
N GLY A 295 11.84 14.77 5.58
CA GLY A 295 12.74 14.41 6.67
C GLY A 295 12.12 13.31 7.52
N TRP A 296 12.94 12.50 8.18
CA TRP A 296 12.47 11.47 9.10
C TRP A 296 13.23 11.47 10.41
N ALA A 297 12.57 10.99 11.46
CA ALA A 297 13.18 10.66 12.75
C ALA A 297 12.57 9.36 13.27
N PHE A 298 13.34 8.26 13.21
CA PHE A 298 12.88 6.93 13.61
C PHE A 298 13.59 6.52 14.91
N PRO A 299 12.85 6.25 15.99
CA PRO A 299 13.47 5.94 17.27
C PRO A 299 14.22 4.61 17.21
N THR A 300 15.48 4.58 17.64
CA THR A 300 16.31 3.36 17.68
C THR A 300 16.36 2.73 19.07
N GLY A 301 15.70 3.35 20.05
CA GLY A 301 15.72 2.98 21.45
C GLY A 301 15.73 4.22 22.33
N LYS A 302 15.97 4.05 23.63
CA LYS A 302 15.92 5.15 24.61
C LYS A 302 16.90 6.27 24.25
N GLY A 303 16.36 7.47 24.02
CA GLY A 303 17.14 8.69 23.80
C GLY A 303 17.93 8.75 22.50
N THR A 304 17.66 7.85 21.54
CA THR A 304 18.38 7.77 20.26
C THR A 304 17.43 7.62 19.08
N ALA A 305 17.83 8.15 17.93
CA ALA A 305 17.06 8.02 16.69
C ALA A 305 17.95 7.96 15.44
N ASN A 306 17.46 7.29 14.40
CA ASN A 306 17.94 7.44 13.03
C ASN A 306 17.19 8.62 12.40
N VAL A 307 17.93 9.65 11.98
CA VAL A 307 17.38 10.84 11.33
C VAL A 307 17.94 11.00 9.93
N GLY A 308 17.16 11.58 9.03
CA GLY A 308 17.63 11.80 7.67
C GLY A 308 16.69 12.59 6.80
N VAL A 309 17.14 12.85 5.58
CA VAL A 309 16.38 13.53 4.54
C VAL A 309 16.48 12.76 3.22
N GLY A 310 15.37 12.68 2.51
CA GLY A 310 15.28 12.06 1.19
C GLY A 310 14.85 13.09 0.16
N LEU A 311 15.64 13.28 -0.90
CA LEU A 311 15.30 14.15 -2.03
C LEU A 311 15.00 13.29 -3.26
N PHE A 312 13.75 13.31 -3.73
CA PHE A 312 13.24 12.40 -4.77
C PHE A 312 13.36 12.94 -6.20
N CYS A 313 14.12 14.02 -6.38
CA CYS A 313 14.39 14.57 -7.70
C CYS A 313 15.76 15.23 -7.77
N ARG A 314 16.52 14.93 -8.83
CA ARG A 314 17.78 15.58 -9.15
C ARG A 314 17.64 16.96 -9.81
N ALA A 315 16.43 17.37 -10.18
CA ALA A 315 16.21 18.64 -10.89
C ALA A 315 16.42 19.89 -10.02
N PHE A 316 16.51 19.72 -8.70
CA PHE A 316 16.81 20.81 -7.77
C PHE A 316 18.32 20.83 -7.49
N ASP A 317 18.94 21.99 -7.66
CA ASP A 317 20.34 22.24 -7.30
C ASP A 317 20.48 22.40 -5.76
N THR A 318 19.97 21.41 -5.03
CA THR A 318 19.99 21.37 -3.57
C THR A 318 20.99 20.32 -3.12
N ASN A 319 21.96 20.77 -2.33
CA ASN A 319 22.90 19.86 -1.68
C ASN A 319 22.18 19.11 -0.54
N VAL A 320 22.10 17.78 -0.65
CA VAL A 320 21.42 16.93 0.34
C VAL A 320 22.01 17.05 1.75
N ARG A 321 23.31 17.37 1.87
CA ARG A 321 23.95 17.63 3.16
C ARG A 321 23.44 18.92 3.78
N THR A 322 23.36 19.98 3.01
CA THR A 322 22.81 21.25 3.49
C THR A 322 21.33 21.10 3.89
N LEU A 323 20.55 20.35 3.11
CA LEU A 323 19.17 20.02 3.46
C LEU A 323 19.08 19.23 4.78
N PHE A 324 19.99 18.28 5.00
CA PHE A 324 20.06 17.51 6.25
C PHE A 324 20.42 18.39 7.44
N ASP A 325 21.43 19.24 7.31
CA ASP A 325 21.85 20.15 8.38
C ASP A 325 20.70 21.10 8.77
N GLN A 326 19.99 21.65 7.78
CA GLN A 326 18.79 22.46 8.02
C GLN A 326 17.65 21.69 8.69
N PHE A 327 17.45 20.43 8.29
CA PHE A 327 16.45 19.59 8.91
C PHE A 327 16.77 19.30 10.39
N LEU A 328 18.05 19.10 10.74
CA LEU A 328 18.46 18.98 12.15
C LEU A 328 18.17 20.26 12.95
N ASP A 329 18.37 21.44 12.34
CA ASP A 329 18.04 22.71 12.99
C ASP A 329 16.53 22.89 13.19
N VAL A 330 15.72 22.46 12.21
CA VAL A 330 14.25 22.40 12.34
C VAL A 330 13.84 21.45 13.47
N LEU A 331 14.42 20.24 13.53
CA LEU A 331 14.15 19.28 14.60
C LEU A 331 14.45 19.90 15.98
N ARG A 332 15.63 20.51 16.16
CA ARG A 332 16.01 21.12 17.45
C ARG A 332 15.09 22.27 17.87
N LYS A 333 14.62 23.05 16.90
CA LYS A 333 13.88 24.28 17.15
C LYS A 333 12.40 24.02 17.38
N ASP A 334 11.79 23.20 16.53
CA ASP A 334 10.34 23.10 16.42
C ASP A 334 9.76 21.88 17.17
N TYR A 335 10.61 20.92 17.56
CA TYR A 335 10.19 19.67 18.21
C TYR A 335 10.88 19.49 19.57
N PRO A 336 10.16 19.66 20.69
CA PRO A 336 10.74 19.61 22.04
C PRO A 336 11.54 18.33 22.34
N GLU A 337 11.04 17.17 21.89
CA GLU A 337 11.67 15.86 22.02
C GLU A 337 13.01 15.75 21.28
N TYR A 338 13.29 16.64 20.32
CA TYR A 338 14.53 16.68 19.57
C TYR A 338 15.40 17.91 19.90
N SER A 339 15.03 18.74 20.88
CA SER A 339 15.77 19.96 21.25
C SER A 339 17.23 19.72 21.66
N GLY A 340 17.51 18.55 22.26
CA GLY A 340 18.83 18.16 22.76
C GLY A 340 19.70 17.38 21.77
N ILE A 341 19.26 17.14 20.53
CA ILE A 341 19.91 16.14 19.67
C ILE A 341 21.33 16.51 19.25
N GLN A 342 22.21 15.51 19.34
CA GLN A 342 23.59 15.57 18.85
C GLN A 342 23.85 14.43 17.88
N LEU A 343 24.51 14.75 16.77
CA LEU A 343 24.83 13.74 15.76
C LEU A 343 25.85 12.75 16.32
N SER A 344 25.51 11.46 16.24
CA SER A 344 26.34 10.34 16.63
C SER A 344 26.92 9.66 15.40
N GLY A 345 28.25 9.56 15.34
CA GLY A 345 28.96 8.92 14.22
C GLY A 345 28.92 9.71 12.89
N THR A 346 29.09 9.00 11.78
CA THR A 346 29.18 9.58 10.43
C THR A 346 27.87 9.52 9.68
N THR A 347 27.55 10.55 8.89
CA THR A 347 26.41 10.48 7.97
C THR A 347 26.71 9.62 6.75
N LEU A 348 25.71 8.85 6.32
CA LEU A 348 25.79 7.98 5.15
C LEU A 348 24.72 8.36 4.12
N GLY A 349 25.15 8.53 2.88
CA GLY A 349 24.27 8.84 1.75
C GLY A 349 24.13 7.67 0.79
N ALA A 350 23.00 7.58 0.09
CA ALA A 350 22.82 6.65 -1.02
C ALA A 350 21.89 7.21 -2.10
N PRO A 351 22.09 6.82 -3.37
CA PRO A 351 21.09 7.04 -4.40
C PRO A 351 19.85 6.17 -4.13
N LEU A 352 18.67 6.74 -4.36
CA LEU A 352 17.40 6.03 -4.34
C LEU A 352 16.94 5.79 -5.78
N ARG A 353 16.45 4.59 -6.08
CA ARG A 353 16.02 4.20 -7.43
C ARG A 353 14.51 3.96 -7.49
N PHE A 354 13.87 4.72 -8.37
CA PHE A 354 12.42 4.72 -8.60
C PHE A 354 12.09 4.38 -10.06
N ASP A 355 13.03 3.75 -10.76
CA ASP A 355 12.99 3.47 -12.19
C ASP A 355 12.63 2.00 -12.49
N PHE A 356 11.94 1.32 -11.57
CA PHE A 356 11.52 -0.06 -11.79
C PHE A 356 10.61 -0.19 -13.01
N ALA A 357 10.98 -1.14 -13.85
CA ALA A 357 10.27 -1.56 -15.03
C ALA A 357 10.34 -3.10 -15.05
N PRO A 358 9.20 -3.82 -15.00
CA PRO A 358 9.19 -5.27 -14.93
C PRO A 358 9.99 -5.96 -16.04
N GLU A 359 9.88 -5.45 -17.26
CA GLU A 359 10.60 -5.93 -18.45
C GLU A 359 12.12 -5.74 -18.38
N ARG A 360 12.61 -4.92 -17.43
CA ARG A 360 14.04 -4.71 -17.15
C ARG A 360 14.50 -5.44 -15.89
N ALA A 361 13.62 -6.15 -15.20
CA ALA A 361 13.95 -6.82 -13.95
C ALA A 361 14.55 -8.22 -14.13
N ALA A 362 14.63 -8.72 -15.37
CA ALA A 362 15.18 -10.03 -15.69
C ALA A 362 15.79 -10.08 -17.09
N ASN A 363 16.70 -11.03 -17.29
CA ASN A 363 17.20 -11.51 -18.57
C ASN A 363 17.43 -13.03 -18.47
N SER A 364 17.63 -13.74 -19.58
CA SER A 364 17.94 -15.18 -19.57
C SER A 364 19.15 -15.45 -18.65
N GLY A 365 18.91 -16.18 -17.55
CA GLY A 365 19.93 -16.50 -16.55
C GLY A 365 20.23 -15.41 -15.51
N LEU A 366 19.48 -14.29 -15.49
CA LEU A 366 19.68 -13.18 -14.56
C LEU A 366 18.37 -12.62 -14.03
N LEU A 367 18.20 -12.56 -12.71
CA LEU A 367 17.06 -11.90 -12.03
C LEU A 367 17.56 -10.74 -11.17
N LEU A 368 16.91 -9.56 -11.25
CA LEU A 368 17.21 -8.40 -10.42
C LEU A 368 16.25 -8.35 -9.21
N VAL A 369 16.75 -8.01 -8.03
CA VAL A 369 15.94 -7.86 -6.79
C VAL A 369 16.22 -6.55 -6.07
N GLY A 370 15.26 -6.07 -5.27
CA GLY A 370 15.38 -4.84 -4.47
C GLY A 370 15.84 -3.62 -5.28
N ASP A 371 16.79 -2.85 -4.74
CA ASP A 371 17.33 -1.65 -5.39
C ASP A 371 17.97 -1.92 -6.76
N ALA A 372 18.46 -3.14 -7.03
CA ALA A 372 19.02 -3.50 -8.33
C ALA A 372 17.93 -3.50 -9.42
N ALA A 373 16.72 -3.94 -9.05
CA ALA A 373 15.52 -3.84 -9.88
C ALA A 373 14.87 -2.44 -9.87
N GLY A 374 15.29 -1.53 -8.98
CA GLY A 374 14.68 -0.21 -8.81
C GLY A 374 13.43 -0.20 -7.91
N LEU A 375 13.31 -1.20 -7.02
CA LEU A 375 12.19 -1.38 -6.10
C LEU A 375 12.33 -0.57 -4.80
N ILE A 376 12.57 0.74 -4.90
CA ILE A 376 12.45 1.65 -3.74
C ILE A 376 11.17 2.47 -3.89
N SER A 377 10.38 2.55 -2.82
CA SER A 377 9.16 3.33 -2.80
C SER A 377 9.46 4.79 -3.19
N PRO A 378 8.83 5.32 -4.25
CA PRO A 378 9.02 6.71 -4.66
C PRO A 378 8.38 7.72 -3.70
N PHE A 379 7.72 7.26 -2.64
CA PHE A 379 6.95 8.09 -1.71
C PHE A 379 7.54 8.11 -0.31
N THR A 380 7.89 6.93 0.20
CA THR A 380 8.36 6.72 1.57
C THR A 380 9.84 6.35 1.64
N GLY A 381 10.53 6.23 0.50
CA GLY A 381 11.92 5.76 0.45
C GLY A 381 12.12 4.32 0.96
N GLU A 382 11.05 3.61 1.32
CA GLU A 382 11.08 2.24 1.81
C GLU A 382 11.55 1.27 0.73
N GLY A 383 12.49 0.39 1.07
CA GLY A 383 13.01 -0.64 0.16
C GLY A 383 13.22 -2.01 0.81
N ILE A 384 13.19 -2.12 2.15
CA ILE A 384 13.48 -3.39 2.83
C ILE A 384 12.40 -4.43 2.54
N SER A 385 11.12 -4.07 2.70
CA SER A 385 9.98 -4.97 2.42
C SER A 385 10.04 -5.51 0.99
N PHE A 386 10.19 -4.61 0.01
CA PHE A 386 10.28 -4.96 -1.41
C PHE A 386 11.51 -5.78 -1.75
N ALA A 387 12.66 -5.50 -1.13
CA ALA A 387 13.87 -6.28 -1.33
C ALA A 387 13.68 -7.72 -0.82
N LEU A 388 13.17 -7.90 0.40
CA LEU A 388 12.88 -9.22 0.97
C LEU A 388 11.88 -9.99 0.10
N GLU A 389 10.78 -9.35 -0.31
CA GLU A 389 9.74 -9.99 -1.12
C GLU A 389 10.24 -10.35 -2.51
N SER A 390 10.90 -9.42 -3.23
CA SER A 390 11.45 -9.72 -4.56
C SER A 390 12.52 -10.81 -4.51
N GLY A 391 13.35 -10.85 -3.46
CA GLY A 391 14.30 -11.95 -3.22
C GLY A 391 13.61 -13.31 -3.09
N ALA A 392 12.55 -13.39 -2.27
CA ALA A 392 11.77 -14.61 -2.12
C ALA A 392 11.06 -15.03 -3.41
N LEU A 393 10.54 -14.08 -4.20
CA LEU A 393 9.92 -14.36 -5.50
C LEU A 393 10.96 -14.87 -6.52
N ALA A 394 12.16 -14.29 -6.54
CA ALA A 394 13.25 -14.77 -7.39
C ALA A 394 13.63 -16.22 -7.04
N ALA A 395 13.78 -16.52 -5.75
CA ALA A 395 14.03 -17.87 -5.25
C ALA A 395 12.94 -18.87 -5.69
N GLN A 396 11.66 -18.51 -5.55
CA GLN A 396 10.54 -19.35 -5.98
C GLN A 396 10.55 -19.62 -7.49
N THR A 397 10.85 -18.61 -8.30
CA THR A 397 10.91 -18.77 -9.76
C THR A 397 12.10 -19.63 -10.17
N THR A 398 13.27 -19.42 -9.58
CA THR A 398 14.47 -20.24 -9.82
C THR A 398 14.23 -21.71 -9.46
N ASP A 399 13.72 -21.98 -8.25
CA ASP A 399 13.44 -23.35 -7.80
C ASP A 399 12.44 -24.07 -8.71
N ARG A 400 11.37 -23.38 -9.11
CA ARG A 400 10.35 -23.92 -10.00
C ARG A 400 10.95 -24.35 -11.34
N CYS A 401 11.80 -23.51 -11.94
CA CYS A 401 12.43 -23.83 -13.22
C CYS A 401 13.41 -25.00 -13.09
N LEU A 402 14.23 -25.03 -12.03
CA LEU A 402 15.12 -26.16 -11.74
C LEU A 402 14.35 -27.47 -11.56
N ARG A 403 13.16 -27.43 -10.95
CA ARG A 403 12.28 -28.61 -10.78
C ARG A 403 11.66 -29.09 -12.09
N THR A 404 11.27 -28.17 -12.97
CA THR A 404 10.61 -28.52 -14.23
C THR A 404 11.58 -28.77 -15.38
N GLY A 405 12.87 -28.50 -15.17
CA GLY A 405 13.87 -28.53 -16.24
C GLY A 405 13.64 -27.44 -17.30
N ALA A 406 12.86 -26.40 -16.98
CA ALA A 406 12.68 -25.26 -17.87
C ALA A 406 14.00 -24.50 -18.03
N GLY A 407 14.21 -23.86 -19.17
CA GLY A 407 15.41 -23.08 -19.41
C GLY A 407 15.41 -21.72 -18.70
N PRO A 408 16.57 -21.06 -18.55
CA PRO A 408 16.69 -19.78 -17.83
C PRO A 408 15.86 -18.62 -18.40
N TRP A 409 15.50 -18.65 -19.69
CA TRP A 409 14.64 -17.63 -20.31
C TRP A 409 13.20 -17.69 -19.77
N VAL A 410 12.68 -18.89 -19.50
CA VAL A 410 11.32 -19.08 -18.93
C VAL A 410 11.26 -18.46 -17.54
N ALA A 411 12.32 -18.61 -16.76
CA ALA A 411 12.44 -17.98 -15.45
C ALA A 411 12.37 -16.46 -15.53
N ALA A 412 12.99 -15.86 -16.55
CA ALA A 412 13.04 -14.41 -16.73
C ALA A 412 11.65 -13.83 -17.05
N ASP A 413 10.94 -14.41 -18.03
CA ASP A 413 9.60 -13.95 -18.42
C ASP A 413 8.59 -14.10 -17.27
N ASP A 414 8.57 -15.27 -16.62
CA ASP A 414 7.69 -15.53 -15.49
C ASP A 414 7.96 -14.58 -14.32
N TYR A 415 9.24 -14.32 -14.02
CA TYR A 415 9.61 -13.41 -12.94
C TYR A 415 9.27 -11.96 -13.28
N ALA A 416 9.51 -11.51 -14.52
CA ALA A 416 9.12 -10.18 -14.98
C ALA A 416 7.60 -9.99 -14.88
N LEU A 417 6.80 -10.97 -15.32
CA LEU A 417 5.34 -10.94 -15.17
C LEU A 417 4.92 -10.91 -13.71
N LEU A 418 5.53 -11.74 -12.86
CA LEU A 418 5.23 -11.81 -11.42
C LEU A 418 5.54 -10.48 -10.71
N LEU A 419 6.71 -9.88 -10.97
CA LEU A 419 7.03 -8.54 -10.46
C LEU A 419 6.13 -7.47 -11.07
N GLY A 420 5.72 -7.63 -12.33
CA GLY A 420 4.75 -6.75 -12.98
C GLY A 420 3.42 -6.74 -12.23
N ASP A 421 2.84 -7.91 -12.02
CA ASP A 421 1.58 -8.08 -11.31
C ASP A 421 1.67 -7.61 -9.85
N ARG A 422 2.82 -7.81 -9.20
CA ARG A 422 3.06 -7.42 -7.80
C ARG A 422 3.33 -5.93 -7.62
N PHE A 423 4.18 -5.36 -8.48
CA PHE A 423 4.85 -4.08 -8.22
C PHE A 423 4.63 -3.02 -9.32
N ALA A 424 4.35 -3.38 -10.59
CA ALA A 424 4.26 -2.41 -11.69
C ALA A 424 3.35 -1.23 -11.38
N GLY A 425 2.13 -1.48 -10.91
CA GLY A 425 1.25 -0.37 -10.57
C GLY A 425 1.89 0.63 -9.58
N TYR A 426 2.54 0.13 -8.52
CA TYR A 426 3.14 1.00 -7.53
C TYR A 426 4.36 1.78 -8.05
N PHE A 427 5.17 1.16 -8.92
CA PHE A 427 6.49 1.66 -9.29
C PHE A 427 6.65 2.12 -10.76
N THR A 428 5.88 1.62 -11.73
CA THR A 428 5.94 1.98 -13.17
C THR A 428 5.65 3.46 -13.43
N LEU A 429 5.17 4.16 -12.41
CA LEU A 429 4.94 5.61 -12.42
C LEU A 429 6.04 6.44 -11.73
N GLY A 430 7.10 5.79 -11.21
CA GLY A 430 8.24 6.42 -10.57
C GLY A 430 9.07 7.32 -11.51
N ASN A 431 8.92 7.16 -12.82
CA ASN A 431 9.43 8.09 -13.84
C ASN A 431 8.83 9.51 -13.73
N ARG A 432 7.80 9.73 -12.90
CA ARG A 432 7.19 11.04 -12.61
C ARG A 432 7.22 11.39 -11.11
N ALA A 433 8.16 10.83 -10.34
CA ALA A 433 8.21 10.94 -8.88
C ALA A 433 8.07 12.39 -8.34
N SER A 434 8.70 13.40 -8.95
CA SER A 434 8.59 14.80 -8.50
C SER A 434 7.18 15.38 -8.66
N ARG A 435 6.56 15.21 -9.85
CA ARG A 435 5.18 15.66 -10.11
C ARG A 435 4.16 14.96 -9.23
N ARG A 436 4.46 13.71 -8.84
CA ARG A 436 3.62 12.95 -7.91
C ARG A 436 3.84 13.30 -6.47
N TYR A 437 5.07 13.63 -6.07
CA TYR A 437 5.32 14.17 -4.74
C TYR A 437 4.51 15.44 -4.53
N GLU A 438 4.50 16.36 -5.49
CA GLU A 438 3.63 17.54 -5.44
C GLU A 438 2.14 17.18 -5.36
N PHE A 439 1.69 16.19 -6.12
CA PHE A 439 0.31 15.72 -6.08
C PHE A 439 -0.06 15.10 -4.72
N ILE A 440 0.80 14.23 -4.18
CA ILE A 440 0.64 13.60 -2.87
C ILE A 440 0.64 14.65 -1.79
N TRP A 441 1.59 15.57 -1.80
CA TRP A 441 1.62 16.67 -0.86
C TRP A 441 0.33 17.48 -0.92
N ARG A 442 -0.17 17.84 -2.12
CA ARG A 442 -1.45 18.54 -2.27
C ARG A 442 -2.63 17.74 -1.74
N VAL A 443 -2.71 16.45 -2.03
CA VAL A 443 -3.75 15.57 -1.50
C VAL A 443 -3.67 15.51 0.02
N LEU A 444 -2.47 15.33 0.57
CA LEU A 444 -2.30 15.23 2.01
C LEU A 444 -2.55 16.58 2.70
N ASP A 445 -2.10 17.71 2.15
CA ASP A 445 -2.33 19.07 2.68
C ASP A 445 -3.81 19.43 2.66
N ASP A 446 -4.48 19.27 1.51
CA ASP A 446 -5.90 19.59 1.38
C ASP A 446 -6.80 18.70 2.22
N THR A 447 -6.40 17.43 2.38
CA THR A 447 -7.17 16.51 3.20
C THR A 447 -6.75 16.58 4.67
N PHE A 448 -5.65 17.25 5.03
CA PHE A 448 -5.01 17.11 6.35
C PHE A 448 -5.94 17.43 7.51
N GLU A 449 -6.78 18.45 7.40
CA GLU A 449 -7.71 18.82 8.48
C GLU A 449 -9.05 18.06 8.39
N SER A 450 -9.29 17.38 7.27
CA SER A 450 -10.60 16.80 6.96
C SER A 450 -10.75 15.36 7.42
N GLU A 451 -11.79 15.08 8.20
CA GLU A 451 -12.13 13.74 8.70
C GLU A 451 -13.03 12.91 7.76
N LYS A 452 -13.29 13.37 6.52
CA LYS A 452 -14.13 12.62 5.58
C LYS A 452 -13.56 11.20 5.37
N PRO A 453 -14.37 10.13 5.34
CA PRO A 453 -13.88 8.77 5.13
C PRO A 453 -13.06 8.62 3.84
N VAL A 454 -13.48 9.27 2.75
CA VAL A 454 -12.72 9.28 1.48
C VAL A 454 -11.37 9.97 1.63
N HIS A 455 -11.27 11.04 2.42
CA HIS A 455 -10.02 11.75 2.70
C HIS A 455 -9.07 10.93 3.58
N ASN A 456 -9.59 10.28 4.61
CA ASN A 456 -8.85 9.32 5.43
C ASN A 456 -8.29 8.16 4.57
N MET A 457 -9.12 7.61 3.69
CA MET A 457 -8.73 6.57 2.75
C MET A 457 -7.66 7.07 1.76
N LEU A 458 -7.82 8.28 1.20
CA LEU A 458 -6.84 8.90 0.31
C LEU A 458 -5.48 9.08 1.00
N ARG A 459 -5.46 9.58 2.24
CA ARG A 459 -4.23 9.71 3.04
C ARG A 459 -3.55 8.37 3.25
N ARG A 460 -4.31 7.34 3.65
CA ARG A 460 -3.75 5.99 3.87
C ARG A 460 -3.26 5.33 2.58
N ALA A 461 -4.00 5.48 1.47
CA ALA A 461 -3.59 4.98 0.16
C ALA A 461 -2.27 5.60 -0.33
N VAL A 462 -2.02 6.85 0.06
CA VAL A 462 -0.81 7.61 -0.28
C VAL A 462 0.35 7.32 0.68
N LEU A 463 0.12 7.32 1.99
CA LEU A 463 1.17 7.25 3.02
C LEU A 463 1.56 5.82 3.41
N VAL A 464 0.58 4.93 3.49
CA VAL A 464 0.78 3.54 3.92
C VAL A 464 0.21 2.60 2.85
N PRO A 465 0.80 2.62 1.63
CA PRO A 465 0.33 1.82 0.51
C PRO A 465 0.26 0.31 0.82
N GLU A 466 1.09 -0.16 1.75
CA GLU A 466 1.14 -1.55 2.23
C GLU A 466 0.18 -1.82 3.41
N GLY A 467 -0.30 -0.77 4.09
CA GLY A 467 -1.18 -0.79 5.26
C GLY A 467 -2.62 -0.32 5.00
N THR A 468 -3.02 -0.20 3.73
CA THR A 468 -4.45 -0.20 3.37
C THR A 468 -5.06 -1.58 3.59
N GLY A 469 -4.25 -2.64 3.63
CA GLY A 469 -4.63 -3.86 4.33
C GLY A 469 -4.49 -3.62 5.82
N ASN A 470 -5.58 -3.26 6.50
CA ASN A 470 -6.23 -4.20 7.42
C ASN A 470 -7.33 -3.61 8.29
N ASP A 471 -7.44 -2.28 8.47
CA ASP A 471 -8.46 -1.74 9.38
C ASP A 471 -8.91 -0.27 9.11
N VAL A 472 -8.72 0.29 7.90
CA VAL A 472 -9.75 1.28 7.48
C VAL A 472 -10.98 0.44 7.32
N GLU A 473 -11.96 0.62 8.21
CA GLU A 473 -13.30 0.04 8.15
C GLU A 473 -13.57 -0.57 6.78
N SER A 474 -13.34 -1.87 6.66
CA SER A 474 -13.58 -2.62 5.42
C SER A 474 -15.07 -2.77 5.15
N ALA A 475 -15.87 -1.77 5.53
CA ALA A 475 -17.28 -1.61 5.25
C ALA A 475 -17.54 -1.20 3.79
N MET A 476 -16.56 -1.33 2.88
CA MET A 476 -16.89 -1.43 1.46
C MET A 476 -17.33 -2.85 1.11
N LEU A 477 -16.70 -3.89 1.68
CA LEU A 477 -16.90 -5.28 1.29
C LEU A 477 -16.87 -6.22 2.51
N ASP A 478 -18.04 -6.62 2.98
CA ASP A 478 -18.19 -7.69 3.96
C ASP A 478 -17.85 -9.04 3.31
N ASP A 479 -16.86 -9.78 3.84
CA ASP A 479 -16.57 -11.15 3.38
C ASP A 479 -17.65 -12.12 3.86
N VAL A 480 -18.67 -12.27 3.03
CA VAL A 480 -19.79 -13.17 3.26
C VAL A 480 -19.54 -14.58 2.71
N SER A 481 -18.34 -14.88 2.21
CA SER A 481 -18.00 -16.21 1.65
C SER A 481 -18.36 -17.38 2.57
N PRO A 482 -18.23 -17.30 3.91
CA PRO A 482 -18.65 -18.38 4.81
C PRO A 482 -20.17 -18.63 4.81
N LEU A 483 -20.98 -17.64 4.47
CA LEU A 483 -22.46 -17.71 4.46
C LEU A 483 -23.01 -18.27 3.13
N VAL A 484 -22.21 -18.21 2.06
CA VAL A 484 -22.60 -18.62 0.71
C VAL A 484 -21.95 -19.94 0.25
N ARG A 485 -21.36 -20.72 1.18
CA ARG A 485 -20.78 -22.03 0.85
C ARG A 485 -21.87 -23.05 0.53
N VAL A 486 -22.11 -23.25 -0.77
CA VAL A 486 -22.89 -24.38 -1.30
C VAL A 486 -21.87 -25.40 -1.84
N PRO A 487 -21.68 -26.57 -1.19
CA PRO A 487 -20.62 -27.54 -1.54
C PRO A 487 -20.61 -28.00 -3.00
N GLU A 488 -21.76 -27.92 -3.67
CA GLU A 488 -21.98 -28.36 -5.05
C GLU A 488 -21.71 -27.26 -6.09
N MET A 489 -21.33 -26.03 -5.69
CA MET A 489 -21.19 -24.88 -6.58
C MET A 489 -19.75 -24.32 -6.65
N PRO A 490 -19.24 -23.92 -7.83
CA PRO A 490 -17.88 -23.39 -8.02
C PRO A 490 -17.73 -21.92 -7.58
N LEU A 491 -18.46 -21.50 -6.54
CA LEU A 491 -18.56 -20.10 -6.12
C LEU A 491 -17.20 -19.52 -5.70
N GLY A 492 -16.36 -20.33 -5.03
CA GLY A 492 -15.04 -19.88 -4.58
C GLY A 492 -14.08 -19.51 -5.71
N ASP A 493 -14.17 -20.17 -6.87
CA ASP A 493 -13.33 -19.86 -8.03
C ASP A 493 -13.81 -18.60 -8.74
N ASP A 494 -15.13 -18.45 -8.89
CA ASP A 494 -15.73 -17.26 -9.49
C ASP A 494 -15.43 -16.00 -8.67
N LEU A 495 -15.58 -16.10 -7.34
CA LEU A 495 -15.28 -15.02 -6.40
C LEU A 495 -13.81 -14.59 -6.47
N ARG A 496 -12.86 -15.54 -6.53
CA ARG A 496 -11.42 -15.26 -6.69
C ARG A 496 -11.11 -14.58 -8.02
N ASP A 497 -11.72 -15.03 -9.11
CA ASP A 497 -11.52 -14.47 -10.45
C ASP A 497 -12.06 -13.03 -10.54
N VAL A 498 -13.25 -12.76 -9.97
CA VAL A 498 -13.80 -11.40 -9.86
C VAL A 498 -12.85 -10.49 -9.08
N GLY A 499 -12.35 -10.93 -7.91
CA GLY A 499 -11.36 -10.19 -7.14
C GLY A 499 -10.07 -9.91 -7.94
N ALA A 500 -9.59 -10.88 -8.72
CA ALA A 500 -8.42 -10.72 -9.58
C ALA A 500 -8.67 -9.72 -10.73
N ARG A 501 -9.84 -9.78 -11.37
CA ARG A 501 -10.23 -8.84 -12.45
C ARG A 501 -10.34 -7.41 -11.96
N LEU A 502 -11.03 -7.20 -10.85
CA LEU A 502 -11.17 -5.90 -10.22
C LEU A 502 -9.80 -5.30 -9.87
N ASN A 503 -8.93 -6.10 -9.26
CA ASN A 503 -7.55 -5.69 -8.98
C ASN A 503 -6.79 -5.33 -10.27
N ARG A 504 -6.88 -6.15 -11.33
CA ARG A 504 -6.18 -5.91 -12.59
C ARG A 504 -6.63 -4.61 -13.26
N ILE A 505 -7.95 -4.39 -13.36
CA ILE A 505 -8.54 -3.21 -14.02
C ILE A 505 -8.05 -1.92 -13.37
N VAL A 506 -8.05 -1.87 -12.03
CA VAL A 506 -7.65 -0.64 -11.33
C VAL A 506 -6.11 -0.52 -11.23
N ARG A 507 -5.36 -1.64 -11.27
CA ARG A 507 -3.87 -1.63 -11.24
C ARG A 507 -3.22 -1.17 -12.52
N THR A 508 -3.83 -1.37 -13.68
CA THR A 508 -3.17 -1.05 -14.96
C THR A 508 -3.15 0.46 -15.25
N ASP A 509 -4.19 1.21 -14.87
CA ASP A 509 -4.28 2.63 -15.23
C ASP A 509 -4.06 3.60 -14.06
N TRP A 510 -4.49 3.24 -12.84
CA TRP A 510 -4.40 4.11 -11.64
C TRP A 510 -4.14 3.33 -10.33
N PRO A 511 -2.88 2.94 -10.08
CA PRO A 511 -2.52 1.94 -9.06
C PRO A 511 -2.77 2.30 -7.60
N PHE A 512 -2.95 3.59 -7.28
CA PHE A 512 -3.34 4.00 -5.92
C PHE A 512 -4.85 3.84 -5.69
N LEU A 513 -5.67 3.91 -6.75
CA LEU A 513 -7.12 3.72 -6.67
C LEU A 513 -7.48 2.26 -6.37
N THR A 514 -6.64 1.31 -6.79
CA THR A 514 -6.88 -0.12 -6.55
C THR A 514 -6.96 -0.44 -5.06
N ARG A 515 -6.25 0.34 -4.26
CA ARG A 515 -6.16 0.20 -2.80
C ARG A 515 -7.24 0.99 -2.06
N MET A 516 -7.95 1.89 -2.74
CA MET A 516 -9.20 2.48 -2.25
C MET A 516 -10.37 1.50 -2.35
N SER A 517 -10.31 0.54 -3.28
CA SER A 517 -11.43 -0.35 -3.60
C SER A 517 -11.36 -1.74 -2.95
N PHE A 518 -10.18 -2.26 -2.59
CA PHE A 518 -9.99 -3.68 -2.17
C PHE A 518 -9.17 -3.87 -0.89
N ALA A 519 -9.19 -2.89 0.00
CA ALA A 519 -8.53 -2.90 1.30
C ALA A 519 -9.17 -3.88 2.30
N GLY A 520 -8.89 -5.18 2.14
CA GLY A 520 -9.29 -6.25 3.06
C GLY A 520 -8.22 -7.34 3.20
N LYS A 521 -8.16 -8.01 4.36
CA LYS A 521 -7.12 -8.92 4.88
C LYS A 521 -6.66 -10.07 3.97
N ARG A 522 -7.28 -10.29 2.82
CA ARG A 522 -7.26 -11.58 2.14
C ARG A 522 -7.61 -11.41 0.66
N ALA A 523 -6.77 -11.95 -0.23
CA ALA A 523 -7.04 -12.01 -1.68
C ALA A 523 -8.31 -12.83 -2.01
N ASP A 524 -8.88 -13.50 -1.01
CA ASP A 524 -10.12 -14.26 -0.98
C ASP A 524 -11.31 -13.53 -0.32
N MET A 525 -11.17 -12.29 0.17
CA MET A 525 -12.33 -11.51 0.65
C MET A 525 -13.12 -10.98 -0.53
N VAL A 526 -14.40 -11.34 -0.61
CA VAL A 526 -15.23 -10.97 -1.75
C VAL A 526 -16.46 -10.19 -1.35
N ALA A 527 -16.70 -9.15 -2.14
CA ALA A 527 -17.78 -8.20 -2.05
C ALA A 527 -19.16 -8.87 -1.91
N PHE A 528 -19.98 -8.32 -1.02
CA PHE A 528 -21.33 -8.79 -0.73
C PHE A 528 -22.22 -8.84 -2.00
N ARG A 529 -22.12 -7.82 -2.87
CA ARG A 529 -22.96 -7.71 -4.09
C ARG A 529 -22.61 -8.73 -5.17
N PRO A 530 -21.33 -8.89 -5.59
CA PRO A 530 -20.86 -10.01 -6.40
C PRO A 530 -21.26 -11.38 -5.85
N SER A 531 -21.20 -11.56 -4.53
CA SER A 531 -21.57 -12.84 -3.90
C SER A 531 -23.06 -13.16 -4.11
N LEU A 532 -23.95 -12.16 -4.00
CA LEU A 532 -25.38 -12.33 -4.31
C LEU A 532 -25.60 -12.72 -5.77
N LEU A 533 -25.01 -11.98 -6.70
CA LEU A 533 -25.17 -12.25 -8.14
C LEU A 533 -24.63 -13.64 -8.52
N LEU A 534 -23.44 -14.00 -8.04
CA LEU A 534 -22.82 -15.29 -8.35
C LEU A 534 -23.56 -16.46 -7.72
N LEU A 535 -24.10 -16.29 -6.50
CA LEU A 535 -24.95 -17.29 -5.86
C LEU A 535 -26.24 -17.54 -6.66
N LEU A 536 -26.92 -16.47 -7.09
CA LEU A 536 -28.15 -16.56 -7.86
C LEU A 536 -27.91 -17.17 -9.25
N THR A 537 -26.89 -16.69 -9.96
CA THR A 537 -26.55 -17.21 -11.31
C THR A 537 -26.01 -18.63 -11.29
N SER A 538 -25.39 -19.10 -10.20
CA SER A 538 -24.97 -20.50 -10.06
C SER A 538 -26.12 -21.43 -9.67
N TYR A 539 -27.21 -20.88 -9.11
CA TYR A 539 -28.37 -21.64 -8.67
C TYR A 539 -29.49 -21.73 -9.70
N LEU A 540 -29.84 -20.58 -10.27
CA LEU A 540 -31.06 -20.41 -11.05
C LEU A 540 -30.89 -20.86 -12.51
N GLY A 541 -29.66 -20.92 -13.03
CA GLY A 541 -29.39 -21.29 -14.41
C GLY A 541 -27.93 -21.69 -14.67
N ASP A 542 -27.67 -22.27 -15.83
CA ASP A 542 -26.31 -22.61 -16.27
C ASP A 542 -25.69 -21.43 -17.03
N VAL A 543 -25.42 -20.35 -16.30
CA VAL A 543 -24.83 -19.13 -16.89
C VAL A 543 -23.34 -19.33 -17.07
N GLU A 544 -22.81 -19.09 -18.28
CA GLU A 544 -21.37 -19.24 -18.54
C GLU A 544 -20.50 -18.49 -17.50
N ALA A 545 -19.49 -19.17 -16.94
CA ALA A 545 -18.63 -18.63 -15.90
C ALA A 545 -18.00 -17.29 -16.28
N LYS A 546 -17.55 -17.14 -17.53
CA LYS A 546 -16.98 -15.90 -18.04
C LYS A 546 -17.98 -14.74 -17.95
N ARG A 547 -19.24 -14.97 -18.32
CA ARG A 547 -20.29 -13.96 -18.38
C ARG A 547 -20.74 -13.54 -16.98
N ARG A 548 -21.02 -14.49 -16.07
CA ARG A 548 -21.42 -14.15 -14.69
C ARG A 548 -20.32 -13.45 -13.89
N ARG A 549 -19.05 -13.82 -14.10
CA ARG A 549 -17.89 -13.11 -13.51
C ARG A 549 -17.74 -11.68 -14.05
N ALA A 550 -17.95 -11.49 -15.35
CA ALA A 550 -17.90 -10.16 -15.95
C ALA A 550 -19.02 -9.25 -15.43
N ALA A 551 -20.25 -9.77 -15.34
CA ALA A 551 -21.38 -9.04 -14.76
C ALA A 551 -21.13 -8.66 -13.30
N ALA A 552 -20.60 -9.58 -12.48
CA ALA A 552 -20.21 -9.30 -11.10
C ALA A 552 -19.11 -8.24 -10.99
N THR A 553 -18.14 -8.25 -11.91
CA THR A 553 -17.08 -7.24 -11.98
C THR A 553 -17.65 -5.86 -12.34
N ALA A 554 -18.50 -5.78 -13.37
CA ALA A 554 -19.11 -4.53 -13.81
C ALA A 554 -20.02 -3.92 -12.72
N LEU A 555 -20.84 -4.76 -12.07
CA LEU A 555 -21.67 -4.39 -10.92
C LEU A 555 -20.84 -3.75 -9.80
N GLU A 556 -19.74 -4.38 -9.42
CA GLU A 556 -18.94 -3.90 -8.30
C GLU A 556 -18.17 -2.63 -8.65
N LEU A 557 -17.63 -2.52 -9.86
CA LEU A 557 -17.02 -1.27 -10.35
C LEU A 557 -18.00 -0.11 -10.35
N ALA A 558 -19.25 -0.37 -10.77
CA ALA A 558 -20.32 0.60 -10.77
C ALA A 558 -20.58 1.10 -9.34
N TYR A 559 -20.79 0.19 -8.39
CA TYR A 559 -21.00 0.52 -6.97
C TYR A 559 -19.83 1.32 -6.38
N LEU A 560 -18.59 0.86 -6.60
CA LEU A 560 -17.39 1.54 -6.09
C LEU A 560 -17.23 2.94 -6.68
N GLY A 561 -17.55 3.11 -7.97
CA GLY A 561 -17.56 4.41 -8.63
C GLY A 561 -18.57 5.38 -7.99
N PHE A 562 -19.80 4.91 -7.76
CA PHE A 562 -20.83 5.67 -7.06
C PHE A 562 -20.41 6.04 -5.63
N LEU A 563 -19.82 5.10 -4.90
CA LEU A 563 -19.41 5.29 -3.51
C LEU A 563 -18.25 6.30 -3.39
N ALA A 564 -17.29 6.27 -4.32
CA ALA A 564 -16.21 7.24 -4.40
C ALA A 564 -16.74 8.68 -4.55
N GLN A 565 -17.81 8.88 -5.33
CA GLN A 565 -18.47 10.18 -5.52
C GLN A 565 -19.38 10.54 -4.34
N SER A 566 -20.15 9.58 -3.83
CA SER A 566 -21.08 9.79 -2.71
C SER A 566 -20.37 10.16 -1.40
N GLY A 567 -19.12 9.71 -1.24
CA GLY A 567 -18.25 10.07 -0.12
C GLY A 567 -17.78 11.53 -0.12
N ILE A 568 -17.96 12.26 -1.23
CA ILE A 568 -17.63 13.68 -1.37
C ILE A 568 -18.78 14.48 -0.78
N ARG A 569 -18.75 14.64 0.55
CA ARG A 569 -19.76 15.41 1.28
C ARG A 569 -19.41 16.89 1.27
N GLY A 570 -20.44 17.74 1.26
CA GLY A 570 -20.39 19.15 0.88
C GLY A 570 -19.30 19.98 1.56
N ILE A 571 -18.96 21.07 0.88
CA ILE A 571 -18.13 22.18 1.34
C ILE A 571 -18.49 22.47 2.79
N GLU A 572 -17.55 22.27 3.73
CA GLU A 572 -17.67 22.94 5.02
C GLU A 572 -17.93 24.39 4.71
N VAL A 573 -18.96 24.98 5.32
CA VAL A 573 -19.09 26.44 5.35
C VAL A 573 -17.98 26.97 6.27
N ALA A 574 -16.73 26.63 5.98
CA ALA A 574 -15.58 27.43 6.34
C ALA A 574 -15.85 28.78 5.71
N ALA A 575 -15.79 29.81 6.55
CA ALA A 575 -15.94 31.19 6.15
C ALA A 575 -15.25 31.42 4.79
N VAL A 576 -15.92 32.14 3.90
CA VAL A 576 -15.33 32.63 2.66
C VAL A 576 -14.20 33.58 3.05
N THR A 577 -13.06 33.02 3.45
CA THR A 577 -11.80 33.72 3.54
C THR A 577 -11.19 33.66 2.16
N ALA A 578 -10.85 34.83 1.65
CA ALA A 578 -10.30 35.04 0.32
C ALA A 578 -8.93 34.35 0.18
N ASP A 579 -8.95 33.06 -0.12
CA ASP A 579 -7.95 32.27 -0.84
C ASP A 579 -8.44 30.82 -0.85
N ALA A 580 -9.53 30.55 -1.58
CA ALA A 580 -10.02 29.19 -1.76
C ALA A 580 -9.05 28.41 -2.66
N THR A 581 -8.06 27.77 -2.06
CA THR A 581 -7.18 26.81 -2.74
C THR A 581 -8.03 25.67 -3.30
N ALA A 582 -7.60 25.11 -4.43
CA ALA A 582 -8.30 24.00 -5.06
C ALA A 582 -8.31 22.76 -4.14
N ASN A 583 -9.48 22.24 -3.76
CA ASN A 583 -9.60 20.96 -3.02
C ASN A 583 -9.28 19.76 -3.95
N TRP A 584 -8.03 19.32 -3.96
CA TRP A 584 -7.52 18.18 -4.72
C TRP A 584 -8.08 16.85 -4.22
N GLY A 585 -8.46 16.73 -2.94
CA GLY A 585 -9.11 15.54 -2.38
C GLY A 585 -10.46 15.24 -3.01
N ASP A 586 -11.34 16.25 -3.05
CA ASP A 586 -12.66 16.13 -3.70
C ASP A 586 -12.49 15.89 -5.22
N LYS A 587 -11.59 16.62 -5.90
CA LYS A 587 -11.32 16.42 -7.34
C LYS A 587 -10.86 15.00 -7.65
N LEU A 588 -10.01 14.44 -6.79
CA LEU A 588 -9.54 13.07 -6.94
C LEU A 588 -10.65 12.05 -6.72
N GLY A 589 -11.52 12.26 -5.73
CA GLY A 589 -12.70 11.44 -5.51
C GLY A 589 -13.62 11.42 -6.74
N ILE A 590 -13.88 12.58 -7.36
CA ILE A 590 -14.72 12.68 -8.58
C ILE A 590 -14.11 11.88 -9.72
N LEU A 591 -12.83 12.13 -10.03
CA LEU A 591 -12.13 11.47 -11.14
C LEU A 591 -11.99 9.96 -10.92
N THR A 592 -11.83 9.53 -9.67
CA THR A 592 -11.83 8.11 -9.29
C THR A 592 -13.18 7.48 -9.60
N GLY A 593 -14.26 8.15 -9.18
CA GLY A 593 -15.62 7.72 -9.47
C GLY A 593 -15.88 7.60 -10.97
N ASP A 594 -15.58 8.65 -11.73
CA ASP A 594 -15.77 8.68 -13.17
C ASP A 594 -14.98 7.57 -13.88
N TYR A 595 -13.74 7.32 -13.44
CA TYR A 595 -12.91 6.26 -13.99
C TYR A 595 -13.49 4.86 -13.70
N LEU A 596 -13.88 4.58 -12.46
CA LEU A 596 -14.47 3.28 -12.09
C LEU A 596 -15.80 3.04 -12.80
N LEU A 597 -16.62 4.07 -12.92
CA LEU A 597 -17.85 4.02 -13.73
C LEU A 597 -17.50 3.72 -15.18
N ALA A 598 -16.58 4.45 -15.82
CA ALA A 598 -16.18 4.17 -17.19
C ALA A 598 -15.68 2.73 -17.39
N LYS A 599 -14.91 2.19 -16.43
CA LYS A 599 -14.46 0.80 -16.45
C LYS A 599 -15.59 -0.22 -16.27
N ALA A 600 -16.58 0.08 -15.43
CA ALA A 600 -17.79 -0.75 -15.31
C ALA A 600 -18.49 -0.90 -16.68
N HIS A 601 -18.63 0.20 -17.41
CA HIS A 601 -19.23 0.22 -18.75
C HIS A 601 -18.36 -0.47 -19.80
N GLU A 602 -17.03 -0.32 -19.73
CA GLU A 602 -16.11 -1.01 -20.64
C GLU A 602 -16.24 -2.54 -20.49
N VAL A 603 -16.25 -3.04 -19.25
CA VAL A 603 -16.46 -4.47 -18.96
C VAL A 603 -17.85 -4.92 -19.39
N GLY A 604 -18.89 -4.16 -19.02
CA GLY A 604 -20.27 -4.46 -19.36
C GLY A 604 -20.49 -4.54 -20.87
N ALA A 605 -20.10 -3.52 -21.62
CA ALA A 605 -20.29 -3.47 -23.07
C ALA A 605 -19.54 -4.58 -23.82
N ARG A 606 -18.39 -5.03 -23.30
CA ARG A 606 -17.60 -6.09 -23.93
C ARG A 606 -18.14 -7.49 -23.65
N ASP A 607 -18.51 -7.77 -22.40
CA ASP A 607 -18.73 -9.13 -21.91
C ASP A 607 -20.20 -9.42 -21.51
N CYS A 608 -21.02 -8.39 -21.25
CA CYS A 608 -22.45 -8.52 -20.91
C CYS A 608 -23.28 -7.28 -21.34
N PRO A 609 -23.32 -6.94 -22.65
CA PRO A 609 -23.89 -5.68 -23.13
C PRO A 609 -25.39 -5.53 -22.86
N ASP A 610 -26.10 -6.64 -22.76
CA ASP A 610 -27.53 -6.71 -22.46
C ASP A 610 -27.88 -6.31 -21.03
N LEU A 611 -26.91 -6.28 -20.11
CA LEU A 611 -27.10 -5.90 -18.70
C LEU A 611 -26.71 -4.44 -18.41
N VAL A 612 -26.07 -3.77 -19.38
CA VAL A 612 -25.60 -2.38 -19.21
C VAL A 612 -26.77 -1.41 -18.92
N PRO A 613 -27.94 -1.51 -19.57
CA PRO A 613 -29.08 -0.62 -19.26
C PRO A 613 -29.53 -0.67 -17.80
N GLU A 614 -29.53 -1.84 -17.18
CA GLU A 614 -29.99 -2.06 -15.81
C GLU A 614 -28.97 -1.52 -14.81
N ILE A 615 -27.67 -1.74 -15.06
CA ILE A 615 -26.59 -1.14 -14.28
C ILE A 615 -26.68 0.40 -14.33
N LEU A 616 -26.91 0.96 -15.52
CA LEU A 616 -27.09 2.41 -15.72
C LEU A 616 -28.34 2.94 -15.02
N SER A 617 -29.46 2.21 -15.08
CA SER A 617 -30.71 2.60 -14.44
C SER A 617 -30.58 2.63 -12.92
N ALA A 618 -29.96 1.60 -12.32
CA ALA A 618 -29.66 1.58 -10.89
C ALA A 618 -28.72 2.73 -10.49
N MET A 619 -27.72 3.05 -11.32
CA MET A 619 -26.81 4.18 -11.10
C MET A 619 -27.54 5.52 -11.11
N ALA A 620 -28.41 5.73 -12.11
CA ALA A 620 -29.20 6.94 -12.24
C ALA A 620 -30.15 7.10 -11.04
N SER A 621 -30.84 6.03 -10.66
CA SER A 621 -31.70 5.99 -9.47
C SER A 621 -30.90 6.36 -8.21
N ALA A 622 -29.71 5.78 -8.05
CA ALA A 622 -28.86 6.07 -6.90
C ALA A 622 -28.42 7.54 -6.83
N CYS A 623 -28.04 8.12 -7.96
CA CYS A 623 -27.72 9.55 -8.08
C CYS A 623 -28.92 10.44 -7.76
N GLU A 624 -30.11 10.12 -8.26
CA GLU A 624 -31.35 10.85 -7.94
C GLU A 624 -31.69 10.78 -6.45
N GLY A 625 -31.55 9.59 -5.86
CA GLY A 625 -31.71 9.38 -4.42
C GLY A 625 -30.75 10.26 -3.62
N ARG A 626 -29.48 10.33 -4.05
CA ARG A 626 -28.47 11.19 -3.43
C ARG A 626 -28.78 12.68 -3.56
N VAL A 627 -29.25 13.13 -4.72
CA VAL A 627 -29.73 14.52 -4.92
C VAL A 627 -30.91 14.82 -4.00
N SER A 628 -31.82 13.86 -3.82
CA SER A 628 -32.96 14.00 -2.90
C SER A 628 -32.49 14.20 -1.45
N GLU A 629 -31.52 13.40 -0.97
CA GLU A 629 -30.91 13.55 0.35
C GLU A 629 -30.33 14.96 0.56
N LEU A 630 -29.54 15.44 -0.41
CA LEU A 630 -28.91 16.76 -0.36
C LEU A 630 -29.93 17.90 -0.37
N ARG A 631 -31.01 17.79 -1.15
CA ARG A 631 -32.10 18.78 -1.17
C ARG A 631 -32.83 18.86 0.16
N THR A 632 -32.89 17.74 0.89
CA THR A 632 -33.51 17.66 2.22
C THR A 632 -32.54 17.91 3.37
N ALA A 633 -31.28 18.23 3.10
CA ALA A 633 -30.31 18.53 4.14
C ALA A 633 -30.80 19.70 5.00
N TRP A 634 -30.65 19.58 6.32
CA TRP A 634 -31.12 20.55 7.31
C TRP A 634 -32.65 20.80 7.33
N GLN A 635 -33.46 19.96 6.67
CA GLN A 635 -34.91 20.08 6.75
C GLN A 635 -35.43 19.59 8.12
N PRO A 636 -36.13 20.44 8.90
CA PRO A 636 -36.62 20.08 10.23
C PRO A 636 -37.83 19.14 10.21
N ASP A 637 -38.52 19.03 9.07
CA ASP A 637 -39.73 18.24 8.85
C ASP A 637 -39.46 16.90 8.14
N LEU A 638 -38.20 16.54 7.90
CA LEU A 638 -37.83 15.27 7.29
C LEU A 638 -38.35 14.09 8.13
N THR A 639 -39.27 13.30 7.57
CA THR A 639 -39.83 12.14 8.29
C THR A 639 -38.98 10.88 8.12
N VAL A 640 -39.20 9.89 8.98
CA VAL A 640 -38.54 8.58 8.89
C VAL A 640 -38.90 7.88 7.58
N GLU A 641 -40.15 8.01 7.12
CA GLU A 641 -40.64 7.43 5.87
C GLU A 641 -39.93 8.05 4.66
N MET A 642 -39.77 9.37 4.65
CA MET A 642 -39.02 10.08 3.60
C MET A 642 -37.55 9.63 3.59
N ARG A 643 -36.93 9.48 4.77
CA ARG A 643 -35.55 9.01 4.88
C ARG A 643 -35.39 7.58 4.34
N ILE A 644 -36.30 6.67 4.68
CA ILE A 644 -36.29 5.29 4.17
C ILE A 644 -36.48 5.27 2.64
N ALA A 645 -37.36 6.11 2.09
CA ALA A 645 -37.54 6.22 0.65
C ALA A 645 -36.25 6.69 -0.07
N GLN A 646 -35.52 7.64 0.53
CA GLN A 646 -34.22 8.07 0.04
C GLN A 646 -33.18 6.94 0.08
N MET A 647 -33.11 6.20 1.21
CA MET A 647 -32.20 5.05 1.33
C MET A 647 -32.50 3.96 0.29
N ARG A 648 -33.79 3.73 0.01
CA ARG A 648 -34.27 2.80 -1.01
C ARG A 648 -33.79 3.21 -2.41
N GLN A 649 -34.02 4.46 -2.80
CA GLN A 649 -33.64 4.99 -4.11
C GLN A 649 -32.11 5.12 -4.27
N CYS A 650 -31.38 5.34 -3.18
CA CYS A 650 -29.93 5.54 -3.17
C CYS A 650 -29.15 4.22 -3.09
N MET A 651 -28.80 3.78 -1.88
CA MET A 651 -27.87 2.67 -1.68
C MET A 651 -28.54 1.28 -1.76
N ALA A 652 -29.84 1.17 -1.45
CA ALA A 652 -30.53 -0.12 -1.55
C ALA A 652 -30.70 -0.59 -3.01
N ALA A 653 -30.72 0.33 -3.97
CA ALA A 653 -30.71 0.01 -5.40
C ALA A 653 -29.54 -0.91 -5.79
N PHE A 654 -28.37 -0.76 -5.15
CA PHE A 654 -27.21 -1.62 -5.38
C PHE A 654 -27.29 -3.00 -4.72
N PHE A 655 -28.27 -3.25 -3.85
CA PHE A 655 -28.58 -4.60 -3.33
C PHE A 655 -29.69 -5.27 -4.14
N ARG A 656 -30.62 -4.49 -4.68
CA ARG A 656 -31.60 -4.94 -5.67
C ARG A 656 -30.94 -5.37 -6.98
N LEU A 657 -30.02 -4.56 -7.50
CA LEU A 657 -29.35 -4.80 -8.79
C LEU A 657 -28.73 -6.20 -8.96
N PRO A 658 -27.92 -6.76 -8.04
CA PRO A 658 -27.41 -8.13 -8.19
C PRO A 658 -28.52 -9.18 -8.27
N CYS A 659 -29.67 -8.95 -7.63
CA CYS A 659 -30.80 -9.86 -7.66
C CYS A 659 -31.55 -9.79 -9.00
N GLU A 660 -31.73 -8.59 -9.52
CA GLU A 660 -32.27 -8.30 -10.85
C GLU A 660 -31.40 -8.92 -11.95
N LEU A 661 -30.10 -8.59 -11.96
CA LEU A 661 -29.14 -9.14 -12.92
C LEU A 661 -29.03 -10.68 -12.82
N GLY A 662 -29.13 -11.23 -11.60
CA GLY A 662 -29.09 -12.67 -11.37
C GLY A 662 -30.30 -13.39 -11.97
N ALA A 663 -31.50 -12.83 -11.80
CA ALA A 663 -32.72 -13.35 -12.41
C ALA A 663 -32.67 -13.28 -13.94
N MET A 664 -32.20 -12.15 -14.49
CA MET A 664 -32.08 -11.94 -15.94
C MET A 664 -31.06 -12.90 -16.57
N LEU A 665 -29.85 -13.00 -16.00
CA LEU A 665 -28.81 -13.89 -16.51
C LEU A 665 -29.22 -15.36 -16.47
N ALA A 666 -30.00 -15.75 -15.46
CA ALA A 666 -30.53 -17.11 -15.32
C ALA A 666 -31.84 -17.34 -16.08
N GLU A 667 -32.34 -16.33 -16.81
CA GLU A 667 -33.59 -16.36 -17.57
C GLU A 667 -34.82 -16.73 -16.70
N LYS A 668 -34.83 -16.30 -15.42
CA LYS A 668 -35.90 -16.53 -14.44
C LYS A 668 -36.78 -15.32 -14.22
N ASN A 669 -37.49 -14.91 -15.28
CA ASN A 669 -38.41 -13.77 -15.25
C ASN A 669 -39.57 -13.95 -14.26
N ASP A 670 -39.97 -15.19 -14.00
CA ASP A 670 -40.98 -15.57 -13.01
C ASP A 670 -40.56 -15.24 -11.56
N LEU A 671 -39.26 -15.24 -11.29
CA LEU A 671 -38.69 -14.94 -9.96
C LEU A 671 -38.18 -13.50 -9.82
N LEU A 672 -38.17 -12.72 -10.90
CA LEU A 672 -37.55 -11.39 -10.96
C LEU A 672 -38.06 -10.46 -9.85
N ASN A 673 -39.37 -10.31 -9.72
CA ASN A 673 -39.96 -9.42 -8.71
C ASN A 673 -39.61 -9.84 -7.28
N ALA A 674 -39.72 -11.14 -6.98
CA ALA A 674 -39.42 -11.68 -5.65
C ALA A 674 -37.93 -11.49 -5.28
N LEU A 675 -37.02 -11.66 -6.24
CA LEU A 675 -35.60 -11.44 -6.05
C LEU A 675 -35.27 -9.95 -5.89
N CYS A 676 -35.90 -9.07 -6.66
CA CYS A 676 -35.79 -7.62 -6.48
C CYS A 676 -36.28 -7.17 -5.10
N ASP A 677 -37.43 -7.68 -4.65
CA ASP A 677 -37.98 -7.40 -3.32
C ASP A 677 -37.04 -7.90 -2.21
N TYR A 678 -36.49 -9.11 -2.37
CA TYR A 678 -35.46 -9.62 -1.45
C TYR A 678 -34.25 -8.67 -1.38
N GLY A 679 -33.67 -8.29 -2.52
CA GLY A 679 -32.48 -7.44 -2.59
C GLY A 679 -32.71 -6.04 -2.01
N GLU A 680 -33.87 -5.44 -2.28
CA GLU A 680 -34.22 -4.12 -1.76
C GLU A 680 -34.39 -4.13 -0.23
N ASN A 681 -35.14 -5.11 0.31
CA ASN A 681 -35.34 -5.25 1.75
C ASN A 681 -34.03 -5.63 2.47
N LEU A 682 -33.20 -6.48 1.86
CA LEU A 682 -31.86 -6.78 2.34
C LEU A 682 -31.00 -5.51 2.45
N GLY A 683 -31.01 -4.67 1.42
CA GLY A 683 -30.28 -3.40 1.40
C GLY A 683 -30.76 -2.42 2.47
N LEU A 684 -32.07 -2.33 2.69
CA LEU A 684 -32.62 -1.50 3.77
C LEU A 684 -32.23 -2.01 5.15
N ALA A 685 -32.32 -3.32 5.39
CA ALA A 685 -31.88 -3.94 6.65
C ALA A 685 -30.39 -3.65 6.90
N TYR A 686 -29.56 -3.79 5.86
CA TYR A 686 -28.13 -3.49 5.92
C TYR A 686 -27.86 -2.03 6.30
N LEU A 687 -28.45 -1.08 5.59
CA LEU A 687 -28.20 0.36 5.77
C LEU A 687 -28.72 0.88 7.10
N LEU A 688 -29.90 0.41 7.55
CA LEU A 688 -30.43 0.78 8.86
C LEU A 688 -29.55 0.27 10.00
N THR A 689 -28.96 -0.91 9.84
CA THR A 689 -27.99 -1.46 10.80
C THR A 689 -26.71 -0.63 10.82
N GLU A 690 -26.20 -0.17 9.67
CA GLU A 690 -25.05 0.76 9.64
C GLU A 690 -25.35 2.07 10.37
N ASP A 691 -26.54 2.65 10.14
CA ASP A 691 -27.00 3.85 10.84
C ASP A 691 -27.01 3.66 12.36
N GLU A 692 -27.38 2.47 12.86
CA GLU A 692 -27.36 2.15 14.29
C GLU A 692 -25.93 1.94 14.84
N LEU A 693 -25.07 1.22 14.11
CA LEU A 693 -23.69 0.97 14.51
C LEU A 693 -22.84 2.25 14.53
N ALA A 694 -23.12 3.18 13.62
CA ALA A 694 -22.41 4.46 13.54
C ALA A 694 -22.56 5.31 14.83
N LEU A 695 -23.59 5.06 15.65
CA LEU A 695 -23.85 5.76 16.92
C LEU A 695 -22.93 5.32 18.06
N ASP A 696 -22.38 4.11 17.98
CA ASP A 696 -21.53 3.54 19.03
C ASP A 696 -20.06 3.90 18.89
N ARG A 697 -19.67 4.40 17.71
CA ARG A 697 -18.28 4.73 17.42
C ARG A 697 -17.89 6.03 18.17
N PRO A 698 -16.69 6.11 18.78
CA PRO A 698 -16.27 7.26 19.57
C PRO A 698 -16.24 8.56 18.76
N SER A 699 -16.73 9.65 19.36
CA SER A 699 -17.20 10.89 18.71
C SER A 699 -16.12 11.85 18.17
N GLY A 700 -14.95 11.36 17.77
CA GLY A 700 -13.86 12.19 17.24
C GLY A 700 -13.72 12.21 15.72
N SER A 701 -14.18 11.16 15.02
CA SER A 701 -13.82 10.93 13.60
C SER A 701 -14.75 9.92 12.90
N THR A 702 -16.07 9.95 13.18
CA THR A 702 -17.02 8.95 12.68
C THR A 702 -17.85 9.47 11.50
N PRO A 703 -18.29 8.59 10.56
CA PRO A 703 -19.22 8.95 9.49
C PRO A 703 -20.48 9.67 10.02
N PHE A 704 -20.97 9.27 11.20
CA PHE A 704 -22.09 9.91 11.87
C PHE A 704 -21.90 11.40 12.13
N ALA A 705 -20.73 11.81 12.64
CA ALA A 705 -20.43 13.22 12.92
C ALA A 705 -20.36 14.06 11.64
N SER A 706 -19.81 13.49 10.56
CA SER A 706 -19.76 14.14 9.24
C SER A 706 -21.13 14.26 8.58
N ASP A 707 -22.01 13.30 8.79
CA ASP A 707 -23.37 13.31 8.23
C ASP A 707 -24.19 14.40 8.91
N LEU A 708 -24.12 14.47 10.23
CA LEU A 708 -24.73 15.53 11.02
C LEU A 708 -24.22 16.92 10.62
N SER A 709 -22.90 17.10 10.46
CA SER A 709 -22.35 18.40 10.04
C SER A 709 -22.78 18.83 8.63
N SER A 710 -23.13 17.86 7.78
CA SER A 710 -23.69 18.11 6.45
C SER A 710 -25.21 18.29 6.47
N GLY A 711 -25.86 18.20 7.64
CA GLY A 711 -27.32 18.27 7.78
C GLY A 711 -28.06 17.03 7.28
N LEU A 712 -27.35 15.90 7.15
CA LEU A 712 -27.92 14.61 6.74
C LEU A 712 -28.23 13.80 8.00
N PHE A 713 -29.50 13.47 8.19
CA PHE A 713 -30.01 12.88 9.41
C PHE A 713 -30.29 11.38 9.25
N SER A 714 -29.70 10.55 10.11
CA SER A 714 -29.96 9.11 10.16
C SER A 714 -31.35 8.82 10.75
N VAL A 715 -31.89 7.62 10.50
CA VAL A 715 -33.20 7.22 11.05
C VAL A 715 -33.22 7.27 12.59
N PRO A 716 -32.19 6.78 13.31
CA PRO A 716 -32.12 6.92 14.76
C PRO A 716 -32.13 8.38 15.23
N PHE A 717 -31.45 9.28 14.50
CA PHE A 717 -31.43 10.71 14.83
C PHE A 717 -32.80 11.36 14.65
N LEU A 718 -33.49 11.10 13.54
CA LEU A 718 -34.83 11.65 13.29
C LEU A 718 -35.84 11.22 14.36
N LYS A 719 -35.79 9.96 14.79
CA LYS A 719 -36.63 9.47 15.90
C LYS A 719 -36.27 10.13 17.23
N ALA A 720 -34.97 10.36 17.48
CA ALA A 720 -34.52 11.13 18.65
C ALA A 720 -35.11 12.54 18.65
N ALA A 721 -35.11 13.22 17.50
CA ALA A 721 -35.69 14.54 17.33
C ALA A 721 -37.22 14.58 17.56
N GLN A 722 -37.91 13.46 17.34
CA GLN A 722 -39.36 13.32 17.61
C GLN A 722 -39.68 12.90 19.06
N GLY A 723 -38.70 12.36 19.80
CA GLY A 723 -38.91 11.84 21.16
C GLY A 723 -39.02 12.91 22.26
N GLN A 724 -39.61 12.53 23.41
CA GLN A 724 -39.73 13.40 24.59
C GLN A 724 -38.41 13.59 25.34
N LYS A 725 -37.56 12.55 25.45
CA LYS A 725 -36.22 12.64 26.03
C LYS A 725 -35.19 12.89 24.92
N GLY A 726 -34.49 14.02 24.99
CA GLY A 726 -33.42 14.41 24.06
C GLY A 726 -33.87 15.00 22.71
N GLY A 727 -35.18 15.03 22.42
CA GLY A 727 -35.72 15.74 21.26
C GLY A 727 -35.48 17.26 21.30
N ALA A 728 -35.33 17.86 22.48
CA ALA A 728 -34.98 19.27 22.61
C ALA A 728 -33.56 19.58 22.08
N ALA A 729 -32.58 18.74 22.40
CA ALA A 729 -31.19 18.88 21.94
C ALA A 729 -31.08 18.64 20.42
N ALA A 730 -31.74 17.59 19.91
CA ALA A 730 -31.76 17.30 18.48
C ALA A 730 -32.47 18.41 17.67
N ARG A 731 -33.61 18.93 18.15
CA ARG A 731 -34.28 20.08 17.52
C ARG A 731 -33.46 21.36 17.63
N ALA A 732 -32.79 21.59 18.77
CA ALA A 732 -31.87 22.71 18.93
C ALA A 732 -30.70 22.61 17.94
N PHE A 733 -30.15 21.43 17.72
CA PHE A 733 -29.10 21.21 16.73
C PHE A 733 -29.56 21.52 15.31
N ILE A 734 -30.73 21.01 14.88
CA ILE A 734 -31.29 21.31 13.55
C ILE A 734 -31.47 22.83 13.36
N SER A 735 -31.90 23.54 14.40
CA SER A 735 -32.10 24.99 14.36
C SER A 735 -30.81 25.81 14.39
N HIS A 736 -29.82 25.43 15.20
CA HIS A 736 -28.59 26.22 15.41
C HIS A 736 -27.46 25.85 14.45
N ARG A 737 -27.51 24.66 13.84
CA ARG A 737 -26.53 24.16 12.87
C ARG A 737 -25.08 24.16 13.37
N ASP A 738 -24.89 23.86 14.66
CA ASP A 738 -23.59 23.82 15.33
C ASP A 738 -23.28 22.41 15.86
N PRO A 739 -22.57 21.57 15.07
CA PRO A 739 -22.27 20.20 15.46
C PRO A 739 -21.38 20.13 16.69
N ALA A 740 -20.38 21.00 16.79
CA ALA A 740 -19.40 20.99 17.86
C ALA A 740 -20.06 21.18 19.24
N ARG A 741 -21.10 22.02 19.30
CA ARG A 741 -21.84 22.29 20.53
C ARG A 741 -22.72 21.12 21.00
N PHE A 742 -23.27 20.34 20.08
CA PHE A 742 -24.33 19.36 20.41
C PHE A 742 -23.93 17.89 20.18
N LEU A 743 -22.79 17.60 19.55
CA LEU A 743 -22.34 16.25 19.20
C LEU A 743 -22.33 15.26 20.38
N ALA A 744 -21.83 15.69 21.55
CA ALA A 744 -21.78 14.85 22.75
C ALA A 744 -23.19 14.53 23.29
N GLU A 745 -24.07 15.53 23.33
CA GLU A 745 -25.45 15.41 23.83
C GLU A 745 -26.33 14.60 22.86
N ILE A 746 -26.17 14.81 21.55
CA ILE A 746 -26.81 14.03 20.50
C ILE A 746 -26.36 12.57 20.59
N SER A 747 -25.06 12.30 20.69
CA SER A 747 -24.52 10.94 20.76
C SER A 747 -25.03 10.18 21.99
N GLN A 748 -25.12 10.85 23.14
CA GLN A 748 -25.71 10.24 24.35
C GLN A 748 -27.21 9.97 24.15
N THR A 749 -27.95 10.93 23.60
CA THR A 749 -29.39 10.80 23.34
C THR A 749 -29.71 9.66 22.36
N THR A 750 -28.96 9.57 21.26
CA THR A 750 -29.18 8.57 20.21
C THR A 750 -28.77 7.16 20.66
N ARG A 751 -27.75 7.00 21.52
CA ARG A 751 -27.40 5.70 22.11
C ARG A 751 -28.51 5.10 22.98
N HIS A 752 -29.33 5.92 23.64
CA HIS A 752 -30.44 5.44 24.46
C HIS A 752 -31.67 4.99 23.64
N ILE A 753 -31.71 5.28 22.34
CA ILE A 753 -32.81 4.91 21.43
C ILE A 753 -32.56 3.54 20.77
N LYS A 754 -31.51 2.83 21.21
CA LYS A 754 -31.11 1.53 20.66
C LYS A 754 -32.16 0.43 20.80
N ARG A 755 -32.26 -0.35 19.70
CA ARG A 755 -33.18 -1.46 19.39
C ARG A 755 -34.50 -1.02 18.76
N GLN A 756 -34.41 -0.57 17.51
CA GLN A 756 -35.56 -0.62 16.63
C GLN A 756 -35.73 -2.07 16.16
N GLN A 757 -36.97 -2.55 16.06
CA GLN A 757 -37.28 -3.79 15.30
C GLN A 757 -37.27 -3.53 13.78
N LEU A 758 -36.75 -2.39 13.32
CA LEU A 758 -36.87 -1.95 11.93
C LEU A 758 -35.87 -2.66 11.01
N PRO A 759 -34.57 -2.80 11.37
CA PRO A 759 -33.67 -3.67 10.62
C PRO A 759 -34.19 -5.11 10.55
N GLU A 760 -34.71 -5.65 11.66
CA GLU A 760 -35.30 -6.99 11.73
C GLU A 760 -36.55 -7.11 10.86
N LYS A 761 -37.42 -6.09 10.84
CA LYS A 761 -38.59 -6.05 9.96
C LYS A 761 -38.19 -6.21 8.50
N TYR A 762 -37.21 -5.43 8.03
CA TYR A 762 -36.75 -5.52 6.64
C TYR A 762 -36.00 -6.83 6.35
N ARG A 763 -35.26 -7.38 7.32
CA ARG A 763 -34.72 -8.75 7.21
C ARG A 763 -35.84 -9.77 7.01
N ASP A 764 -36.89 -9.71 7.82
CA ASP A 764 -37.99 -10.68 7.77
C ASP A 764 -38.76 -10.55 6.45
N GLN A 765 -38.98 -9.33 5.97
CA GLN A 765 -39.55 -9.06 4.64
C GLN A 765 -38.67 -9.60 3.50
N ALA A 766 -37.34 -9.49 3.63
CA ALA A 766 -36.42 -10.10 2.66
C ALA A 766 -36.59 -11.63 2.67
N ILE A 767 -36.58 -12.26 3.85
CA ILE A 767 -36.75 -13.72 3.97
C ILE A 767 -38.11 -14.18 3.43
N GLU A 768 -39.18 -13.42 3.68
CA GLU A 768 -40.52 -13.70 3.16
C GLU A 768 -40.56 -13.69 1.62
N ALA A 769 -39.83 -12.76 0.98
CA ALA A 769 -39.71 -12.70 -0.48
C ALA A 769 -39.04 -13.96 -1.07
N LEU A 770 -38.27 -14.71 -0.28
CA LEU A 770 -37.66 -15.98 -0.70
C LEU A 770 -38.63 -17.17 -0.67
N SER A 771 -39.86 -17.00 -0.18
CA SER A 771 -40.85 -18.08 -0.08
C SER A 771 -41.18 -18.76 -1.42
N PHE A 772 -40.95 -18.06 -2.54
CA PHE A 772 -41.12 -18.56 -3.90
C PHE A 772 -39.96 -19.42 -4.40
N LEU A 773 -38.83 -19.48 -3.68
CA LEU A 773 -37.69 -20.32 -4.05
C LEU A 773 -37.83 -21.75 -3.48
N PRO A 774 -37.40 -22.79 -4.22
CA PRO A 774 -37.32 -24.14 -3.68
C PRO A 774 -36.44 -24.18 -2.43
N GLN A 775 -36.89 -24.91 -1.41
CA GLN A 775 -36.12 -25.12 -0.18
C GLN A 775 -34.82 -25.87 -0.51
N GLY A 776 -33.67 -25.29 -0.14
CA GLY A 776 -32.36 -25.82 -0.52
C GLY A 776 -31.18 -25.02 0.04
N GLY A 777 -29.96 -25.36 -0.38
CA GLY A 777 -28.74 -24.70 0.08
C GLY A 777 -28.73 -23.19 -0.19
N VAL A 778 -29.32 -22.77 -1.32
CA VAL A 778 -29.31 -21.36 -1.75
C VAL A 778 -30.32 -20.51 -0.99
N ALA A 779 -31.55 -21.00 -0.77
CA ALA A 779 -32.52 -20.31 0.10
C ALA A 779 -31.99 -20.14 1.53
N LYS A 780 -31.25 -21.14 2.04
CA LYS A 780 -30.54 -21.05 3.34
C LYS A 780 -29.44 -20.00 3.32
N SER A 781 -28.62 -19.95 2.27
CA SER A 781 -27.56 -18.94 2.12
C SER A 781 -28.14 -17.52 1.99
N LEU A 782 -29.18 -17.30 1.19
CA LEU A 782 -29.86 -16.00 1.09
C LEU A 782 -30.46 -15.58 2.43
N SER A 783 -31.11 -16.50 3.15
CA SER A 783 -31.62 -16.24 4.50
C SER A 783 -30.51 -15.93 5.50
N ALA A 784 -29.35 -16.59 5.40
CA ALA A 784 -28.16 -16.29 6.21
C ALA A 784 -27.57 -14.91 5.89
N LEU A 785 -27.58 -14.48 4.63
CA LEU A 785 -27.18 -13.14 4.20
C LEU A 785 -28.13 -12.06 4.76
N ALA A 786 -29.44 -12.32 4.78
CA ALA A 786 -30.41 -11.45 5.44
C ALA A 786 -30.16 -11.36 6.96
N GLY A 787 -29.89 -12.48 7.63
CA GLY A 787 -29.50 -12.49 9.04
C GLY A 787 -28.19 -11.74 9.31
N TYR A 788 -27.24 -11.83 8.38
CA TYR A 788 -25.97 -11.11 8.44
C TYR A 788 -26.17 -9.59 8.33
N ALA A 789 -27.05 -9.11 7.45
CA ALA A 789 -27.30 -7.68 7.25
C ALA A 789 -27.67 -6.94 8.55
N VAL A 790 -28.30 -7.63 9.51
CA VAL A 790 -28.66 -7.10 10.83
C VAL A 790 -27.62 -7.40 11.91
N SER A 791 -27.01 -8.59 11.90
CA SER A 791 -26.11 -9.00 12.98
C SER A 791 -24.67 -8.50 12.83
N ARG A 792 -24.22 -8.25 11.60
CA ARG A 792 -22.81 -7.94 11.23
C ARG A 792 -21.78 -8.91 11.80
N GLN A 793 -22.21 -10.14 12.10
CA GLN A 793 -21.35 -11.19 12.63
C GLN A 793 -21.27 -12.34 11.64
N VAL A 794 -20.05 -12.61 11.17
CA VAL A 794 -19.75 -13.84 10.43
C VAL A 794 -19.48 -14.95 11.46
N PRO A 795 -20.19 -16.10 11.44
CA PRO A 795 -19.93 -17.20 12.37
C PRO A 795 -18.46 -17.63 12.33
N LYS A 796 -17.80 -17.67 13.50
CA LYS A 796 -16.42 -18.19 13.61
C LYS A 796 -16.39 -19.65 13.12
N ARG A 797 -15.41 -20.01 12.27
CA ARG A 797 -15.17 -21.40 11.83
C ARG A 797 -15.19 -22.31 13.07
N ARG A 798 -16.13 -23.27 13.11
CA ARG A 798 -15.86 -24.50 13.85
C ARG A 798 -14.76 -25.22 13.07
N VAL A 799 -13.59 -25.31 13.69
CA VAL A 799 -12.51 -26.19 13.22
C VAL A 799 -13.07 -27.61 13.25
N LEU A 800 -13.29 -28.19 12.07
CA LEU A 800 -13.41 -29.63 11.88
C LEU A 800 -12.11 -30.11 11.25
#